data_AF-A0A2S2RBI8-F1
#
_entry.id   AF-A0A2S2RBI8-F1
#
_cell.length_a   1.000
_cell.length_b   1.000
_cell.length_c   1.000
_cell.angle_alpha   90.00
_cell.angle_beta   90.00
_cell.angle_gamma   90.00
#
_symmetry.space_group_name_H-M   'P 1'
#
loop_
_entity.id
_entity.type
_entity.pdbx_description
1 polymer ?
#
loop_
_entity_poly.entity_id
_entity_poly.type
_entity_poly.pdbx_seq_one_letter_code
_entity_poly.pdbx_strand_id
1 'polypeptide(L)'
;MAPKSTLAFVLSLVLCNGLIVSASYGGSFVSSVEVVNHTKFTQDDSGDLYVNITVAMLGRGLNENLKIRPTSRVALRGSECYKNHPMKNIDSDNHIFKQLWTNGTYLLMSITFKFDRDLTTRNMYLCAYESRKPSNGLTSSLWNIFNGFSDNNDGRWVNQGDSVVIRSDEMVIQSADSKDSLLSRQRRQQGHMLKNVTPLATAYMSQVNLFGLRMEYSDAGVDYDDQGVPQLLVQRMALFRLFGSGWSENTLFVLTEKTGDRGGPCEFPIGEVQKVNISSEDPNTVQLSIILPQASKAGTIFFFCSKESNIPTSVWTHMGTEYYKKMGVYEKMLPFWLQVAIILTCLSFSSLFSGLNLGLMSLNRMDLKIICNTGTDAERKYAKAILPVRIHGNYLLCSILLGNVMVNSIFTILLDDLTSGLVAVITSTLAIVIFGEITPQAVCSRHGLMIGAKTIYVTKTVMVLTTPLSWPISKALDWALGEEIGSTYNRERLKELVKMTGDEYNDLEKDEVNIISGALELHRKKVGDVMTKLEDVYMLSYDTVLDFETVSEIMKSGYSRIPVYEDSRQNIVTMLYIKDLALVDPDDNTLLKTLCQFYQNPCYFVFEDTTLDVLFKQFKEGIKGHMAFVHRVNNEGEGDPFYETVGIITLEDVIEELIQAEIMDETDVYTDNRSKQRRQQRSYRAQDFTAFAERSENQRIHISPQLTLATFQFLSSSVEAFKTDVVSETI
;
A
#
# COMPACT_ATOMS: atom_id res chain seq x y z
N MET A 1 6.57 -10.32 -26.66
CA MET A 1 7.05 -9.18 -25.84
C MET A 1 7.40 -9.70 -24.45
N ALA A 2 8.60 -9.39 -23.95
CA ALA A 2 9.02 -9.64 -22.57
C ALA A 2 8.41 -8.55 -21.63
N PRO A 3 8.42 -8.70 -20.28
CA PRO A 3 9.63 -8.89 -19.49
C PRO A 3 9.56 -9.97 -18.38
N LYS A 4 10.67 -10.72 -18.22
CA LYS A 4 11.01 -11.52 -17.03
C LYS A 4 12.52 -11.41 -16.77
N SER A 5 12.99 -10.26 -16.27
CA SER A 5 14.44 -10.03 -16.11
C SER A 5 14.84 -8.94 -15.09
N THR A 6 14.00 -8.62 -14.10
CA THR A 6 14.23 -7.45 -13.19
C THR A 6 14.32 -7.76 -11.70
N LEU A 7 14.29 -9.04 -11.28
CA LEU A 7 14.48 -9.43 -9.87
C LEU A 7 15.78 -10.23 -9.60
N ALA A 8 16.41 -10.82 -10.62
CA ALA A 8 17.70 -11.51 -10.47
C ALA A 8 18.91 -10.56 -10.49
N PHE A 9 18.76 -9.34 -11.01
CA PHE A 9 19.87 -8.39 -11.20
C PHE A 9 20.20 -7.55 -9.96
N VAL A 10 19.27 -7.39 -9.02
CA VAL A 10 19.46 -6.53 -7.84
C VAL A 10 20.23 -7.25 -6.73
N LEU A 11 20.18 -8.60 -6.66
CA LEU A 11 20.91 -9.37 -5.65
C LEU A 11 22.39 -9.62 -6.00
N SER A 12 22.82 -9.36 -7.24
CA SER A 12 24.20 -9.66 -7.72
C SER A 12 25.11 -8.43 -7.85
N LEU A 13 24.62 -7.21 -7.56
CA LEU A 13 25.33 -5.95 -7.82
C LEU A 13 25.85 -5.23 -6.56
N VAL A 14 25.74 -5.83 -5.37
CA VAL A 14 26.18 -5.24 -4.08
C VAL A 14 27.48 -5.86 -3.54
N LEU A 15 28.01 -6.93 -4.16
CA LEU A 15 29.22 -7.65 -3.70
C LEU A 15 30.45 -7.49 -4.62
N CYS A 16 30.52 -6.40 -5.39
CA CYS A 16 31.73 -6.02 -6.14
C CYS A 16 32.09 -4.54 -5.94
N ASN A 17 32.64 -4.23 -4.77
CA ASN A 17 33.54 -3.09 -4.59
C ASN A 17 34.48 -3.32 -3.38
N GLY A 18 35.80 -3.28 -3.61
CA GLY A 18 36.77 -2.89 -2.58
C GLY A 18 37.46 -3.98 -1.75
N LEU A 19 37.14 -5.27 -1.85
CA LEU A 19 37.88 -6.32 -1.12
C LEU A 19 38.88 -7.06 -2.02
N ILE A 20 40.16 -6.74 -1.85
CA ILE A 20 41.25 -7.66 -2.23
C ILE A 20 41.22 -8.82 -1.22
N VAL A 21 40.42 -9.83 -1.55
CA VAL A 21 40.30 -11.07 -0.76
C VAL A 21 41.59 -11.89 -0.94
N SER A 22 42.66 -11.50 -0.23
CA SER A 22 43.81 -12.36 0.04
C SER A 22 43.44 -13.40 1.11
N ALA A 23 42.45 -14.23 0.80
CA ALA A 23 42.06 -15.34 1.66
C ALA A 23 43.19 -16.37 1.72
N SER A 24 44.04 -16.24 2.73
CA SER A 24 45.00 -17.27 3.14
C SER A 24 44.23 -18.41 3.82
N TYR A 25 43.55 -19.22 2.99
CA TYR A 25 42.81 -20.41 3.39
C TYR A 25 43.76 -21.49 3.92
N GLY A 26 44.03 -21.50 5.23
CA GLY A 26 44.42 -22.71 5.97
C GLY A 26 45.67 -23.49 5.51
N GLY A 27 46.53 -22.90 4.68
CA GLY A 27 47.76 -23.51 4.18
C GLY A 27 48.97 -23.35 5.10
N SER A 28 50.02 -24.14 4.84
CA SER A 28 51.32 -24.04 5.51
C SER A 28 51.95 -22.65 5.35
N PHE A 29 52.41 -22.06 6.46
CA PHE A 29 52.86 -20.67 6.52
C PHE A 29 54.34 -20.52 6.90
N VAL A 30 55.08 -19.86 6.00
CA VAL A 30 56.39 -19.16 6.10
C VAL A 30 56.49 -17.93 7.03
N SER A 31 56.75 -18.00 8.35
CA SER A 31 56.87 -16.76 9.17
C SER A 31 58.25 -16.11 9.12
N SER A 32 59.31 -16.90 9.28
CA SER A 32 60.70 -16.44 9.14
C SER A 32 61.62 -17.59 8.75
N VAL A 33 62.75 -17.26 8.15
CA VAL A 33 63.69 -18.20 7.55
C VAL A 33 65.12 -17.74 7.84
N GLU A 34 65.98 -18.66 8.27
CA GLU A 34 67.36 -18.39 8.71
C GLU A 34 68.30 -19.51 8.24
N VAL A 35 69.50 -19.16 7.77
CA VAL A 35 70.53 -20.13 7.38
C VAL A 35 71.28 -20.63 8.62
N VAL A 36 71.08 -21.91 8.96
CA VAL A 36 71.68 -22.54 10.15
C VAL A 36 73.10 -23.04 9.88
N ASN A 37 73.35 -23.56 8.67
CA ASN A 37 74.65 -24.13 8.30
C ASN A 37 74.81 -24.17 6.76
N HIS A 38 76.04 -24.21 6.26
CA HIS A 38 76.34 -24.42 4.85
C HIS A 38 77.58 -25.31 4.66
N THR A 39 77.58 -26.15 3.64
CA THR A 39 78.77 -26.94 3.28
C THR A 39 79.70 -26.13 2.39
N LYS A 40 81.00 -26.48 2.38
CA LYS A 40 81.91 -26.03 1.33
C LYS A 40 81.45 -26.55 -0.03
N PHE A 41 81.84 -25.86 -1.10
CA PHE A 41 81.55 -26.26 -2.47
C PHE A 41 82.03 -27.68 -2.75
N THR A 42 81.13 -28.54 -3.22
CA THR A 42 81.45 -29.88 -3.74
C THR A 42 81.40 -29.82 -5.26
N GLN A 43 82.48 -30.20 -5.93
CA GLN A 43 82.51 -30.30 -7.40
C GLN A 43 82.07 -31.70 -7.82
N ASP A 44 81.16 -31.78 -8.77
CA ASP A 44 80.67 -33.03 -9.36
C ASP A 44 81.51 -33.42 -10.59
N ASP A 45 81.40 -34.66 -11.07
CA ASP A 45 82.22 -35.19 -12.18
C ASP A 45 82.04 -34.42 -13.51
N SER A 46 80.97 -33.64 -13.65
CA SER A 46 80.72 -32.71 -14.76
C SER A 46 81.54 -31.40 -14.68
N GLY A 47 82.26 -31.17 -13.59
CA GLY A 47 82.96 -29.91 -13.28
C GLY A 47 82.09 -28.84 -12.63
N ASP A 48 80.79 -29.10 -12.43
CA ASP A 48 79.85 -28.19 -11.78
C ASP A 48 80.06 -28.12 -10.26
N LEU A 49 79.94 -26.92 -9.68
CA LEU A 49 80.04 -26.69 -8.24
C LEU A 49 78.65 -26.73 -7.59
N TYR A 50 78.53 -27.37 -6.43
CA TYR A 50 77.30 -27.45 -5.65
C TYR A 50 77.49 -26.98 -4.21
N VAL A 51 76.44 -26.44 -3.60
CA VAL A 51 76.38 -26.05 -2.18
C VAL A 51 75.15 -26.66 -1.52
N ASN A 52 75.33 -27.28 -0.36
CA ASN A 52 74.23 -27.67 0.51
C ASN A 52 74.07 -26.63 1.62
N ILE A 53 72.90 -25.99 1.69
CA ILE A 53 72.53 -25.03 2.73
C ILE A 53 71.48 -25.66 3.62
N THR A 54 71.70 -25.64 4.94
CA THR A 54 70.70 -26.05 5.94
C THR A 54 69.99 -24.81 6.45
N VAL A 55 68.67 -24.81 6.34
CA VAL A 55 67.81 -23.65 6.62
C VAL A 55 66.79 -24.04 7.69
N ALA A 56 66.63 -23.18 8.69
CA ALA A 56 65.55 -23.23 9.65
C ALA A 56 64.38 -22.36 9.17
N MET A 57 63.18 -22.88 9.31
CA MET A 57 61.94 -22.20 8.96
C MET A 57 61.00 -22.24 10.16
N LEU A 58 60.57 -21.05 10.62
CA LEU A 58 59.55 -20.89 11.64
C LEU A 58 58.22 -20.54 10.97
N GLY A 59 57.11 -21.02 11.51
CA GLY A 59 55.84 -20.91 10.82
C GLY A 59 54.68 -21.66 11.49
N ARG A 60 53.66 -21.98 10.69
CA ARG A 60 52.48 -22.73 11.15
C ARG A 60 52.01 -23.72 10.09
N GLY A 61 51.74 -24.96 10.50
CA GLY A 61 51.28 -26.03 9.59
C GLY A 61 52.40 -26.56 8.68
N LEU A 62 53.64 -26.54 9.16
CA LEU A 62 54.82 -27.02 8.44
C LEU A 62 54.85 -28.56 8.44
N ASN A 63 54.21 -29.16 7.44
CA ASN A 63 54.02 -30.61 7.34
C ASN A 63 55.13 -31.28 6.51
N GLU A 64 55.32 -32.59 6.67
CA GLU A 64 56.35 -33.38 5.98
C GLU A 64 56.25 -33.37 4.44
N ASN A 65 55.08 -33.04 3.91
CA ASN A 65 54.81 -32.95 2.46
C ASN A 65 54.91 -31.52 1.91
N LEU A 66 55.47 -30.56 2.67
CA LEU A 66 55.60 -29.17 2.23
C LEU A 66 56.66 -29.05 1.12
N LYS A 67 56.20 -28.79 -0.11
CA LYS A 67 57.09 -28.45 -1.22
C LYS A 67 57.37 -26.95 -1.22
N ILE A 68 58.64 -26.59 -1.34
CA ILE A 68 59.14 -25.21 -1.40
C ILE A 68 59.92 -25.06 -2.72
N ARG A 69 59.90 -23.87 -3.31
CA ARG A 69 60.81 -23.48 -4.39
C ARG A 69 61.33 -22.06 -4.18
N PRO A 70 62.53 -21.74 -4.67
CA PRO A 70 63.07 -20.38 -4.60
C PRO A 70 62.45 -19.51 -5.71
N THR A 71 62.49 -18.20 -5.51
CA THR A 71 62.20 -17.20 -6.54
C THR A 71 63.02 -15.94 -6.31
N SER A 72 63.44 -15.27 -7.39
CA SER A 72 64.15 -13.99 -7.30
C SER A 72 63.22 -12.77 -7.32
N ARG A 73 61.88 -12.96 -7.30
CA ARG A 73 60.90 -11.87 -7.31
C ARG A 73 60.35 -11.59 -5.91
N VAL A 74 60.51 -10.34 -5.48
CA VAL A 74 59.72 -9.76 -4.38
C VAL A 74 58.24 -9.76 -4.80
N ALA A 75 57.36 -10.28 -3.96
CA ALA A 75 55.92 -10.11 -4.11
C ALA A 75 55.23 -10.20 -2.75
N LEU A 76 54.03 -9.62 -2.65
CA LEU A 76 53.22 -9.70 -1.45
C LEU A 76 52.86 -11.17 -1.14
N ARG A 77 52.84 -11.51 0.15
CA ARG A 77 52.45 -12.83 0.63
C ARG A 77 51.05 -13.20 0.13
N GLY A 78 50.87 -14.43 -0.33
CA GLY A 78 49.59 -14.89 -0.89
C GLY A 78 49.45 -14.72 -2.41
N SER A 79 50.38 -13.99 -3.06
CA SER A 79 50.42 -13.89 -4.52
C SER A 79 50.89 -15.19 -5.19
N GLU A 80 50.40 -15.46 -6.40
CA GLU A 80 50.84 -16.62 -7.17
C GLU A 80 52.23 -16.40 -7.79
N CYS A 81 53.11 -17.37 -7.60
CA CYS A 81 54.42 -17.37 -8.21
C CYS A 81 54.31 -17.86 -9.67
N TYR A 82 54.51 -16.95 -10.63
CA TYR A 82 54.49 -17.25 -12.07
C TYR A 82 55.46 -18.38 -12.45
N LYS A 83 55.14 -19.13 -13.52
CA LYS A 83 55.91 -20.31 -13.98
C LYS A 83 57.07 -20.01 -14.94
N ASN A 84 57.18 -18.81 -15.53
CA ASN A 84 58.10 -18.57 -16.65
C ASN A 84 59.12 -17.42 -16.40
N HIS A 85 60.40 -17.82 -16.29
CA HIS A 85 61.64 -17.04 -16.49
C HIS A 85 62.07 -15.94 -15.49
N PRO A 86 63.41 -15.71 -15.31
CA PRO A 86 64.55 -16.58 -15.63
C PRO A 86 65.59 -16.71 -14.48
N MET A 87 65.71 -17.90 -13.92
CA MET A 87 67.01 -18.46 -13.50
C MET A 87 67.15 -19.83 -14.16
N LYS A 88 67.86 -19.87 -15.29
CA LYS A 88 67.95 -21.04 -16.20
C LYS A 88 68.46 -22.32 -15.52
N ASN A 89 69.16 -22.18 -14.40
CA ASN A 89 69.74 -23.26 -13.61
C ASN A 89 69.03 -23.50 -12.26
N ILE A 90 67.85 -22.91 -11.99
CA ILE A 90 67.10 -23.09 -10.72
C ILE A 90 65.67 -23.65 -10.93
N ASP A 91 65.05 -23.45 -12.10
CA ASP A 91 63.69 -23.96 -12.40
C ASP A 91 63.66 -25.45 -12.81
N SER A 92 64.74 -26.21 -12.62
CA SER A 92 64.73 -27.67 -12.81
C SER A 92 64.32 -28.38 -11.52
N ASP A 93 63.50 -29.43 -11.61
CA ASP A 93 63.05 -30.25 -10.46
C ASP A 93 64.20 -30.95 -9.70
N ASN A 94 65.45 -30.80 -10.14
CA ASN A 94 66.65 -31.36 -9.52
C ASN A 94 67.16 -30.59 -8.29
N HIS A 95 66.54 -29.47 -7.89
CA HIS A 95 66.81 -28.83 -6.60
C HIS A 95 66.04 -29.54 -5.49
N ILE A 96 66.66 -30.59 -4.95
CA ILE A 96 66.07 -31.43 -3.91
C ILE A 96 66.05 -30.66 -2.58
N PHE A 97 64.93 -30.01 -2.30
CA PHE A 97 64.57 -29.61 -0.94
C PHE A 97 64.33 -30.86 -0.10
N LYS A 98 65.34 -31.26 0.68
CA LYS A 98 65.27 -32.41 1.57
C LYS A 98 64.93 -31.95 2.98
N GLN A 99 63.70 -32.18 3.41
CA GLN A 99 63.33 -32.01 4.80
C GLN A 99 64.22 -32.90 5.70
N LEU A 100 64.76 -32.31 6.77
CA LEU A 100 65.55 -33.01 7.77
C LEU A 100 64.71 -33.33 9.01
N TRP A 101 63.86 -32.39 9.45
CA TRP A 101 63.00 -32.54 10.63
C TRP A 101 61.87 -31.50 10.65
N THR A 102 60.72 -31.82 11.26
CA THR A 102 59.65 -30.84 11.55
C THR A 102 58.92 -31.18 12.85
N ASN A 103 58.30 -30.18 13.48
CA ASN A 103 57.30 -30.35 14.54
C ASN A 103 55.98 -29.57 14.26
N GLY A 104 55.78 -29.09 13.03
CA GLY A 104 54.58 -28.35 12.61
C GLY A 104 54.64 -26.83 12.79
N THR A 105 55.54 -26.31 13.62
CA THR A 105 55.82 -24.85 13.75
C THR A 105 57.27 -24.49 13.44
N TYR A 106 58.18 -25.46 13.52
CA TYR A 106 59.58 -25.37 13.11
C TYR A 106 59.89 -26.49 12.12
N LEU A 107 60.66 -26.16 11.08
CA LEU A 107 61.03 -27.04 9.98
C LEU A 107 62.51 -26.81 9.63
N LEU A 108 63.30 -27.88 9.69
CA LEU A 108 64.70 -27.87 9.26
C LEU A 108 64.80 -28.54 7.88
N MET A 109 65.41 -27.86 6.92
CA MET A 109 65.47 -28.31 5.53
C MET A 109 66.87 -28.11 4.94
N SER A 110 67.37 -29.12 4.23
CA SER A 110 68.58 -29.02 3.42
C SER A 110 68.20 -28.68 1.98
N ILE A 111 68.91 -27.75 1.38
CA ILE A 111 68.69 -27.29 0.00
C ILE A 111 70.00 -27.41 -0.76
N THR A 112 69.99 -28.13 -1.88
CA THR A 112 71.16 -28.31 -2.76
C THR A 112 71.03 -27.40 -3.97
N PHE A 113 71.95 -26.45 -4.11
CA PHE A 113 72.02 -25.55 -5.26
C PHE A 113 73.23 -25.86 -6.13
N LYS A 114 73.03 -25.84 -7.45
CA LYS A 114 74.12 -25.73 -8.42
C LYS A 114 74.59 -24.27 -8.40
N PHE A 115 75.88 -24.07 -8.17
CA PHE A 115 76.46 -22.75 -8.05
C PHE A 115 76.70 -22.12 -9.42
N ASP A 116 76.10 -20.97 -9.63
CA ASP A 116 76.22 -20.15 -10.84
C ASP A 116 76.58 -18.72 -10.43
N ARG A 117 77.37 -18.01 -11.25
CA ARG A 117 77.96 -16.71 -10.87
C ARG A 117 76.93 -15.62 -10.61
N ASP A 118 75.70 -15.77 -11.12
CA ASP A 118 74.62 -14.82 -10.92
C ASP A 118 73.91 -14.94 -9.55
N LEU A 119 74.08 -16.05 -8.80
CA LEU A 119 73.41 -16.21 -7.49
C LEU A 119 73.96 -15.28 -6.40
N THR A 120 75.24 -14.90 -6.45
CA THR A 120 75.89 -14.13 -5.36
C THR A 120 75.46 -12.67 -5.28
N THR A 121 74.57 -12.21 -6.17
CA THR A 121 74.15 -10.80 -6.27
C THR A 121 72.65 -10.57 -6.08
N ARG A 122 71.88 -11.62 -5.74
CA ARG A 122 70.41 -11.54 -5.67
C ARG A 122 69.86 -12.20 -4.40
N ASN A 123 68.95 -11.48 -3.76
CA ASN A 123 68.12 -12.01 -2.69
C ASN A 123 67.21 -13.14 -3.20
N MET A 124 67.09 -14.20 -2.40
CA MET A 124 66.29 -15.38 -2.72
C MET A 124 65.06 -15.44 -1.82
N TYR A 125 63.88 -15.31 -2.43
CA TYR A 125 62.57 -15.44 -1.77
C TYR A 125 62.04 -16.86 -1.93
N LEU A 126 60.99 -17.22 -1.17
CA LEU A 126 60.43 -18.58 -1.16
C LEU A 126 58.95 -18.61 -1.55
N CYS A 127 58.59 -19.58 -2.39
CA CYS A 127 57.21 -19.96 -2.68
C CYS A 127 56.93 -21.35 -2.09
N ALA A 128 55.79 -21.52 -1.42
CA ALA A 128 55.30 -22.82 -0.96
C ALA A 128 54.22 -23.37 -1.90
N TYR A 129 54.12 -24.69 -2.02
CA TYR A 129 53.05 -25.34 -2.80
C TYR A 129 51.83 -25.59 -1.94
N GLU A 130 50.68 -25.08 -2.38
CA GLU A 130 49.38 -25.22 -1.71
C GLU A 130 48.48 -26.12 -2.56
N SER A 131 48.28 -27.36 -2.11
CA SER A 131 47.33 -28.29 -2.75
C SER A 131 45.89 -27.90 -2.42
N ARG A 132 45.04 -27.80 -3.45
CA ARG A 132 43.61 -27.51 -3.25
C ARG A 132 42.90 -28.75 -2.74
N LYS A 133 42.56 -28.79 -1.44
CA LYS A 133 41.48 -29.67 -0.97
C LYS A 133 40.13 -28.97 -1.20
N PRO A 134 39.18 -29.58 -1.92
CA PRO A 134 37.83 -29.04 -1.98
C PRO A 134 37.17 -29.19 -0.60
N SER A 135 36.62 -28.10 -0.06
CA SER A 135 35.69 -28.16 1.06
C SER A 135 34.30 -28.53 0.56
N ASN A 136 33.66 -29.52 1.20
CA ASN A 136 32.31 -29.93 0.85
C ASN A 136 31.32 -28.79 1.14
N GLY A 137 30.72 -28.23 0.09
CA GLY A 137 29.77 -27.12 0.19
C GLY A 137 29.25 -26.65 -1.16
N LEU A 138 28.20 -25.82 -1.11
CA LEU A 138 27.46 -25.26 -2.27
C LEU A 138 28.31 -24.41 -3.24
N THR A 139 29.55 -24.08 -2.88
CA THR A 139 30.52 -23.36 -3.71
C THR A 139 31.11 -24.20 -4.85
N SER A 140 31.06 -25.53 -4.75
CA SER A 140 31.53 -26.45 -5.80
C SER A 140 30.73 -26.32 -7.12
N SER A 141 29.40 -26.20 -7.02
CA SER A 141 28.51 -26.04 -8.18
C SER A 141 28.71 -24.73 -8.95
N LEU A 142 29.12 -23.66 -8.26
CA LEU A 142 29.39 -22.35 -8.89
C LEU A 142 30.74 -22.31 -9.61
N TRP A 143 31.72 -23.08 -9.14
CA TRP A 143 33.07 -23.09 -9.73
C TRP A 143 33.09 -23.77 -11.11
N ASN A 144 32.36 -24.88 -11.26
CA ASN A 144 32.25 -25.62 -12.52
C ASN A 144 31.47 -24.88 -13.63
N ILE A 145 30.71 -23.83 -13.29
CA ILE A 145 29.96 -23.01 -14.27
C ILE A 145 30.86 -21.93 -14.91
N PHE A 146 31.88 -21.46 -14.18
CA PHE A 146 32.69 -20.30 -14.61
C PHE A 146 34.03 -20.62 -15.27
N ASN A 147 34.58 -21.83 -15.09
CA ASN A 147 35.88 -22.22 -15.67
C ASN A 147 35.77 -23.45 -16.59
N GLY A 148 35.15 -23.27 -17.75
CA GLY A 148 35.39 -24.18 -18.87
C GLY A 148 36.69 -23.82 -19.57
N PHE A 149 37.83 -24.41 -19.16
CA PHE A 149 39.00 -24.80 -19.99
C PHE A 149 40.24 -25.21 -19.13
N SER A 150 40.85 -26.35 -19.50
CA SER A 150 42.21 -26.87 -19.20
C SER A 150 42.63 -27.42 -17.81
N ASP A 151 42.85 -28.74 -17.82
CA ASP A 151 44.01 -29.51 -17.31
C ASP A 151 44.46 -29.49 -15.83
N ASN A 152 44.05 -30.55 -15.12
CA ASN A 152 44.94 -31.55 -14.48
C ASN A 152 46.29 -31.08 -13.87
N ASN A 153 46.26 -30.48 -12.68
CA ASN A 153 47.01 -30.92 -11.48
C ASN A 153 46.84 -29.88 -10.35
N ASP A 154 45.89 -30.13 -9.43
CA ASP A 154 45.34 -29.12 -8.52
C ASP A 154 46.23 -28.71 -7.33
N GLY A 155 47.15 -27.78 -7.59
CA GLY A 155 47.78 -26.97 -6.55
C GLY A 155 48.55 -25.79 -7.10
N ARG A 156 48.61 -24.70 -6.34
CA ARG A 156 49.25 -23.43 -6.73
C ARG A 156 50.52 -23.17 -5.93
N TRP A 157 51.43 -22.40 -6.50
CA TRP A 157 52.64 -21.93 -5.82
C TRP A 157 52.41 -20.52 -5.28
N VAL A 158 52.53 -20.33 -3.96
CA VAL A 158 52.18 -19.10 -3.26
C VAL A 158 53.41 -18.46 -2.62
N ASN A 159 53.66 -17.18 -2.93
CA ASN A 159 54.78 -16.43 -2.36
C ASN A 159 54.55 -16.23 -0.84
N GLN A 160 55.60 -16.47 -0.04
CA GLN A 160 55.53 -16.33 1.42
C GLN A 160 55.74 -14.90 1.92
N GLY A 161 56.13 -13.97 1.05
CA GLY A 161 56.27 -12.55 1.36
C GLY A 161 57.72 -12.06 1.28
N ASP A 162 57.87 -10.74 1.34
CA ASP A 162 59.14 -10.01 1.32
C ASP A 162 59.96 -10.19 2.59
N SER A 163 59.33 -10.47 3.74
CA SER A 163 59.99 -10.83 4.99
C SER A 163 60.64 -12.23 4.98
N VAL A 164 60.30 -13.08 4.01
CA VAL A 164 60.80 -14.45 3.87
C VAL A 164 61.85 -14.49 2.76
N VAL A 165 63.06 -14.06 3.12
CA VAL A 165 64.17 -13.85 2.18
C VAL A 165 65.50 -14.34 2.76
N ILE A 166 66.26 -15.07 1.95
CA ILE A 166 67.67 -15.41 2.21
C ILE A 166 68.51 -14.40 1.44
N ARG A 167 69.38 -13.66 2.15
CA ARG A 167 70.16 -12.55 1.58
C ARG A 167 71.49 -13.03 1.04
N SER A 168 71.93 -12.48 -0.09
CA SER A 168 73.19 -12.86 -0.73
C SER A 168 74.43 -12.59 0.14
N ASP A 169 74.36 -11.61 1.03
CA ASP A 169 75.44 -11.23 1.95
C ASP A 169 75.77 -12.33 2.98
N GLU A 170 74.86 -13.28 3.20
CA GLU A 170 75.08 -14.46 4.07
C GLU A 170 75.88 -15.57 3.36
N MET A 171 76.12 -15.46 2.05
CA MET A 171 76.82 -16.47 1.22
C MET A 171 78.21 -16.02 0.73
N VAL A 172 78.83 -15.02 1.37
CA VAL A 172 80.10 -14.43 0.91
C VAL A 172 81.27 -15.42 0.97
N ILE A 173 81.93 -15.60 -0.18
CA ILE A 173 83.09 -16.47 -0.37
C ILE A 173 84.35 -15.78 0.17
N GLN A 174 85.03 -16.36 1.16
CA GLN A 174 86.44 -16.04 1.44
C GLN A 174 87.35 -16.74 0.42
N SER A 175 87.49 -16.14 -0.76
CA SER A 175 88.51 -16.53 -1.74
C SER A 175 89.80 -15.78 -1.47
N ALA A 176 90.90 -16.51 -1.25
CA ALA A 176 92.23 -15.95 -1.12
C ALA A 176 92.79 -15.44 -2.46
N ASP A 177 93.91 -14.71 -2.36
CA ASP A 177 94.80 -14.23 -3.41
C ASP A 177 94.31 -13.10 -4.36
N SER A 178 94.75 -11.87 -4.04
CA SER A 178 95.77 -11.25 -4.90
C SER A 178 96.66 -10.26 -4.13
N LYS A 179 97.97 -10.46 -4.25
CA LYS A 179 99.13 -9.60 -3.93
C LYS A 179 98.84 -8.08 -4.05
N ASP A 180 99.42 -7.20 -3.23
CA ASP A 180 100.66 -7.23 -2.44
C ASP A 180 100.49 -6.19 -1.26
N SER A 181 101.30 -6.04 -0.21
CA SER A 181 102.68 -6.49 0.06
C SER A 181 103.09 -6.47 1.54
N LEU A 182 104.37 -6.84 1.81
CA LEU A 182 105.25 -6.38 2.92
C LEU A 182 104.58 -6.07 4.28
N LEU A 183 104.57 -6.95 5.30
CA LEU A 183 105.78 -7.37 6.04
C LEU A 183 105.52 -8.51 7.04
N SER A 184 106.35 -9.55 6.93
CA SER A 184 106.87 -10.49 7.97
C SER A 184 106.19 -10.66 9.36
N ARG A 185 105.99 -11.95 9.73
CA ARG A 185 105.96 -12.53 11.11
C ARG A 185 104.80 -12.05 12.01
N GLN A 186 103.78 -12.87 12.30
CA GLN A 186 103.89 -14.00 13.24
C GLN A 186 102.74 -15.03 13.07
N ARG A 187 103.10 -16.33 13.07
CA ARG A 187 102.15 -17.42 13.38
C ARG A 187 102.05 -17.59 14.90
N ARG A 188 100.85 -17.42 15.47
CA ARG A 188 100.26 -18.12 16.65
C ARG A 188 99.21 -17.25 17.32
N GLN A 189 97.94 -17.64 17.21
CA GLN A 189 96.83 -17.51 18.19
C GLN A 189 95.49 -17.57 17.44
N GLN A 190 95.04 -18.80 17.13
CA GLN A 190 93.61 -19.07 16.97
C GLN A 190 93.14 -19.68 18.28
N GLY A 191 92.23 -19.00 18.97
CA GLY A 191 91.79 -19.42 20.30
C GLY A 191 91.28 -18.30 21.18
N HIS A 192 90.34 -17.47 20.70
CA HIS A 192 89.32 -16.84 21.55
C HIS A 192 88.22 -16.14 20.73
N MET A 193 87.03 -16.05 21.35
CA MET A 193 85.82 -15.26 21.00
C MET A 193 84.61 -16.02 20.45
N LEU A 194 84.10 -16.94 21.27
CA LEU A 194 82.65 -17.10 21.46
C LEU A 194 82.18 -16.12 22.55
N LYS A 195 81.47 -15.06 22.14
CA LYS A 195 80.72 -14.08 22.95
C LYS A 195 79.69 -13.41 22.02
N ASN A 196 78.42 -13.19 22.34
CA ASN A 196 77.58 -13.61 23.47
C ASN A 196 76.17 -13.86 22.89
N VAL A 197 75.45 -14.89 23.36
CA VAL A 197 73.98 -14.89 23.28
C VAL A 197 73.45 -14.64 24.68
N THR A 198 73.00 -13.42 24.93
CA THR A 198 72.27 -13.09 26.16
C THR A 198 70.85 -13.63 26.08
N PRO A 199 70.34 -14.34 27.11
CA PRO A 199 68.95 -14.78 27.11
C PRO A 199 68.02 -13.57 27.17
N LEU A 200 67.03 -13.52 26.27
CA LEU A 200 66.12 -12.38 26.05
C LEU A 200 65.08 -12.15 27.17
N ALA A 201 65.34 -12.66 28.37
CA ALA A 201 64.35 -12.82 29.44
C ALA A 201 64.10 -11.56 30.31
N THR A 202 64.86 -10.48 30.12
CA THR A 202 64.77 -9.24 30.93
C THR A 202 64.10 -8.06 30.23
N ALA A 203 63.53 -8.24 29.04
CA ALA A 203 62.94 -7.15 28.24
C ALA A 203 61.45 -6.84 28.52
N TYR A 204 60.78 -7.60 29.41
CA TYR A 204 59.32 -7.61 29.55
C TYR A 204 58.81 -7.11 30.92
N MET A 205 59.31 -5.96 31.40
CA MET A 205 58.72 -5.26 32.54
C MET A 205 58.23 -3.86 32.12
N SER A 206 56.95 -3.74 31.82
CA SER A 206 56.29 -2.45 31.59
C SER A 206 56.14 -1.69 32.91
N GLN A 207 56.62 -0.44 32.95
CA GLN A 207 56.43 0.43 34.13
C GLN A 207 54.98 0.94 34.25
N VAL A 208 54.26 1.02 33.12
CA VAL A 208 52.84 1.40 33.05
C VAL A 208 51.97 0.29 33.65
N ASN A 209 51.00 0.69 34.48
CA ASN A 209 50.04 -0.21 35.11
C ASN A 209 48.62 0.37 35.00
N LEU A 210 47.72 -0.34 34.30
CA LEU A 210 46.32 0.03 34.17
C LEU A 210 45.49 -0.68 35.25
N PHE A 211 44.83 0.08 36.12
CA PHE A 211 43.88 -0.41 37.13
C PHE A 211 42.43 -0.47 36.61
N GLY A 212 42.06 0.33 35.61
CA GLY A 212 40.75 0.25 34.97
C GLY A 212 40.47 1.39 34.01
N LEU A 213 39.36 1.29 33.29
CA LEU A 213 38.87 2.32 32.37
C LEU A 213 37.46 2.78 32.74
N ARG A 214 37.16 4.05 32.45
CA ARG A 214 35.81 4.62 32.45
C ARG A 214 35.62 5.38 31.15
N MET A 215 34.46 5.26 30.54
CA MET A 215 34.10 6.11 29.40
C MET A 215 33.51 7.43 29.91
N GLU A 216 33.90 8.53 29.28
CA GLU A 216 33.36 9.87 29.58
C GLU A 216 32.43 10.38 28.48
N TYR A 217 32.75 10.07 27.22
CA TYR A 217 31.97 10.49 26.05
C TYR A 217 32.13 9.50 24.89
N SER A 218 31.09 9.37 24.07
CA SER A 218 31.06 8.61 22.81
C SER A 218 30.09 9.29 21.85
N ASP A 219 30.43 9.36 20.56
CA ASP A 219 29.54 9.89 19.51
C ASP A 219 28.29 9.01 19.26
N ALA A 220 28.29 7.78 19.76
CA ALA A 220 27.20 6.82 19.61
C ALA A 220 26.75 6.28 20.97
N GLY A 221 25.52 5.78 21.01
CA GLY A 221 24.98 5.09 22.19
C GLY A 221 25.88 3.96 22.65
N VAL A 222 26.12 3.93 23.96
CA VAL A 222 26.95 2.93 24.64
C VAL A 222 26.04 1.85 25.18
N ASP A 223 26.27 0.62 24.77
CA ASP A 223 25.65 -0.55 25.39
C ASP A 223 26.63 -1.20 26.38
N TYR A 224 26.14 -2.02 27.31
CA TYR A 224 26.98 -2.73 28.27
C TYR A 224 26.65 -4.22 28.26
N ASP A 225 27.67 -5.05 28.04
CA ASP A 225 27.57 -6.51 28.18
C ASP A 225 27.19 -6.92 29.61
N ASP A 226 26.70 -8.16 29.80
CA ASP A 226 26.29 -8.72 31.11
C ASP A 226 27.41 -8.65 32.19
N GLN A 227 28.67 -8.48 31.75
CA GLN A 227 29.86 -8.34 32.59
C GLN A 227 30.28 -6.88 32.83
N GLY A 228 29.43 -5.89 32.50
CA GLY A 228 29.69 -4.45 32.65
C GLY A 228 30.69 -3.86 31.66
N VAL A 229 30.93 -4.54 30.54
CA VAL A 229 31.92 -4.15 29.52
C VAL A 229 31.26 -3.21 28.51
N PRO A 230 31.79 -2.01 28.27
CA PRO A 230 31.19 -1.09 27.30
C PRO A 230 31.35 -1.64 25.88
N GLN A 231 30.25 -1.66 25.13
CA GLN A 231 30.19 -1.94 23.70
C GLN A 231 29.96 -0.64 22.92
N LEU A 232 30.81 -0.40 21.91
CA LEU A 232 30.84 0.83 21.13
C LEU A 232 30.68 0.59 19.63
N LEU A 233 30.25 1.62 18.91
CA LEU A 233 30.14 1.57 17.46
C LEU A 233 31.51 1.80 16.79
N VAL A 234 31.88 0.96 15.82
CA VAL A 234 33.11 1.12 15.01
C VAL A 234 33.23 2.52 14.39
N GLN A 235 34.46 3.00 14.17
CA GLN A 235 34.79 4.24 13.45
C GLN A 235 34.23 5.52 14.10
N ARG A 236 33.81 5.46 15.36
CA ARG A 236 33.44 6.61 16.18
C ARG A 236 34.54 7.00 17.15
N MET A 237 34.52 8.27 17.55
CA MET A 237 35.39 8.79 18.60
C MET A 237 34.78 8.44 19.96
N ALA A 238 35.61 7.89 20.85
CA ALA A 238 35.26 7.61 22.24
C ALA A 238 36.37 8.17 23.15
N LEU A 239 35.96 8.93 24.17
CA LEU A 239 36.85 9.51 25.15
C LEU A 239 36.81 8.66 26.43
N PHE A 240 37.94 8.06 26.75
CA PHE A 240 38.15 7.23 27.92
C PHE A 240 39.02 7.95 28.96
N ARG A 241 38.65 7.82 30.22
CA ARG A 241 39.50 8.12 31.37
C ARG A 241 40.06 6.80 31.91
N LEU A 242 41.38 6.69 31.87
CA LEU A 242 42.14 5.53 32.35
C LEU A 242 42.64 5.80 33.78
N PHE A 243 42.57 4.78 34.64
CA PHE A 243 43.04 4.80 36.03
C PHE A 243 44.21 3.84 36.20
N GLY A 244 45.27 4.24 36.89
CA GLY A 244 46.54 3.53 36.82
C GLY A 244 47.72 4.30 37.41
N SER A 245 48.92 3.86 37.06
CA SER A 245 50.18 4.52 37.43
C SER A 245 51.31 4.20 36.44
N GLY A 246 52.40 4.96 36.51
CA GLY A 246 53.64 4.67 35.77
C GLY A 246 53.66 5.12 34.30
N TRP A 247 52.82 6.07 33.92
CA TRP A 247 52.85 6.74 32.61
C TRP A 247 53.55 8.09 32.65
N SER A 248 53.99 8.53 31.48
CA SER A 248 54.63 9.81 31.17
C SER A 248 53.97 10.44 29.94
N GLU A 249 54.26 11.72 29.65
CA GLU A 249 53.78 12.41 28.43
C GLU A 249 54.15 11.67 27.13
N ASN A 250 55.20 10.84 27.19
CA ASN A 250 55.71 10.03 26.08
C ASN A 250 55.20 8.59 26.09
N THR A 251 54.16 8.28 26.88
CA THR A 251 53.45 7.00 26.86
C THR A 251 52.44 6.97 25.71
N LEU A 252 52.55 5.92 24.89
CA LEU A 252 51.71 5.69 23.72
C LEU A 252 50.82 4.47 23.97
N PHE A 253 49.56 4.57 23.55
CA PHE A 253 48.58 3.47 23.60
C PHE A 253 48.17 3.02 22.19
N VAL A 254 47.87 1.73 22.07
CA VAL A 254 47.31 1.10 20.87
C VAL A 254 46.43 -0.08 21.28
N LEU A 255 45.55 -0.54 20.39
CA LEU A 255 44.63 -1.65 20.64
C LEU A 255 45.16 -2.97 20.07
N THR A 256 44.67 -4.09 20.59
CA THR A 256 44.82 -5.42 19.95
C THR A 256 43.57 -6.26 20.16
N GLU A 257 43.29 -7.16 19.22
CA GLU A 257 42.27 -8.21 19.34
C GLU A 257 42.80 -9.47 20.06
N LYS A 258 44.10 -9.55 20.36
CA LYS A 258 44.74 -10.73 20.96
C LYS A 258 44.78 -10.62 22.49
N THR A 259 44.37 -11.70 23.14
CA THR A 259 44.56 -11.92 24.58
C THR A 259 46.05 -12.15 24.88
N GLY A 260 46.61 -11.42 25.84
CA GLY A 260 47.96 -11.65 26.34
C GLY A 260 48.10 -11.41 27.84
N ASP A 261 49.13 -11.99 28.45
CA ASP A 261 49.45 -11.76 29.85
C ASP A 261 50.02 -10.35 30.09
N ARG A 262 49.78 -9.80 31.29
CA ARG A 262 50.25 -8.46 31.66
C ARG A 262 51.78 -8.38 31.54
N GLY A 263 52.27 -7.38 30.79
CA GLY A 263 53.71 -7.14 30.57
C GLY A 263 54.33 -8.00 29.44
N GLY A 264 53.61 -8.99 28.92
CA GLY A 264 54.01 -9.77 27.76
C GLY A 264 53.98 -8.96 26.45
N PRO A 265 54.57 -9.49 25.36
CA PRO A 265 54.55 -8.84 24.05
C PRO A 265 53.10 -8.68 23.54
N CYS A 266 52.77 -7.49 23.07
CA CYS A 266 51.51 -7.23 22.39
C CYS A 266 51.61 -7.68 20.92
N GLU A 267 50.89 -8.75 20.57
CA GLU A 267 50.79 -9.21 19.19
C GLU A 267 49.80 -8.36 18.39
N PHE A 268 50.15 -8.03 17.14
CA PHE A 268 49.29 -7.35 16.15
C PHE A 268 48.57 -6.08 16.71
N PRO A 269 49.31 -4.99 16.99
CA PRO A 269 48.69 -3.71 17.33
C PRO A 269 47.87 -3.16 16.15
N ILE A 270 46.64 -2.72 16.43
CA ILE A 270 45.63 -2.26 15.46
C ILE A 270 45.14 -0.87 15.86
N GLY A 271 44.85 -0.02 14.87
CA GLY A 271 44.36 1.35 15.06
C GLY A 271 45.47 2.39 15.11
N GLU A 272 45.08 3.66 15.29
CA GLU A 272 46.03 4.77 15.38
C GLU A 272 46.73 4.79 16.74
N VAL A 273 48.04 5.07 16.73
CA VAL A 273 48.83 5.18 17.96
C VAL A 273 48.48 6.48 18.68
N GLN A 274 47.99 6.34 19.90
CA GLN A 274 47.39 7.43 20.65
C GLN A 274 48.33 7.97 21.72
N LYS A 275 48.40 9.29 21.83
CA LYS A 275 49.10 9.98 22.92
C LYS A 275 48.16 10.21 24.10
N VAL A 276 48.72 10.08 25.28
CA VAL A 276 48.10 10.41 26.55
C VAL A 276 47.89 11.92 26.67
N ASN A 277 46.71 12.36 27.12
CA ASN A 277 46.52 13.71 27.65
C ASN A 277 46.47 13.64 29.18
N ILE A 278 47.50 14.17 29.85
CA ILE A 278 47.59 14.17 31.32
C ILE A 278 46.80 15.36 31.86
N SER A 279 45.67 15.09 32.50
CA SER A 279 44.96 16.10 33.28
C SER A 279 45.77 16.46 34.53
N SER A 280 46.14 17.73 34.69
CA SER A 280 47.02 18.24 35.75
C SER A 280 46.45 18.18 37.18
N GLU A 281 45.25 17.62 37.36
CA GLU A 281 44.55 17.50 38.63
C GLU A 281 44.89 16.20 39.40
N ASP A 282 45.22 15.09 38.72
CA ASP A 282 45.46 13.78 39.35
C ASP A 282 46.54 12.96 38.61
N PRO A 283 47.68 12.60 39.23
CA PRO A 283 48.75 11.83 38.56
C PRO A 283 48.36 10.38 38.21
N ASN A 284 47.30 9.87 38.84
CA ASN A 284 46.79 8.49 38.66
C ASN A 284 45.63 8.40 37.66
N THR A 285 45.29 9.49 36.95
CA THR A 285 44.29 9.49 35.87
C THR A 285 44.81 10.09 34.57
N VAL A 286 44.31 9.60 33.44
CA VAL A 286 44.69 10.01 32.08
C VAL A 286 43.46 10.01 31.18
N GLN A 287 43.36 10.99 30.27
CA GLN A 287 42.36 10.98 29.20
C GLN A 287 42.97 10.49 27.87
N LEU A 288 42.20 9.66 27.16
CA LEU A 288 42.59 9.03 25.89
C LEU A 288 41.41 9.09 24.90
N SER A 289 41.65 9.59 23.69
CA SER A 289 40.60 9.96 22.73
C SER A 289 40.62 9.07 21.48
N ILE A 290 40.06 7.88 21.58
CA ILE A 290 40.25 6.76 20.63
C ILE A 290 39.26 6.83 19.48
N ILE A 291 39.76 6.70 18.24
CA ILE A 291 38.95 6.36 17.07
C ILE A 291 38.98 4.84 16.93
N LEU A 292 37.81 4.20 17.03
CA LEU A 292 37.72 2.74 17.06
C LEU A 292 38.01 2.12 15.67
N PRO A 293 38.98 1.20 15.55
CA PRO A 293 39.34 0.55 14.29
C PRO A 293 38.24 -0.40 13.83
N GLN A 294 38.25 -0.77 12.55
CA GLN A 294 37.33 -1.77 11.99
C GLN A 294 37.43 -3.11 12.72
N ALA A 295 36.26 -3.68 13.04
CA ALA A 295 36.16 -4.94 13.76
C ALA A 295 36.42 -6.10 12.81
N SER A 296 37.25 -7.09 13.19
CA SER A 296 37.40 -8.29 12.36
C SER A 296 36.15 -9.19 12.34
N LYS A 297 35.28 -9.06 13.36
CA LYS A 297 33.98 -9.73 13.52
C LYS A 297 33.05 -8.90 14.40
N ALA A 298 31.73 -9.03 14.22
CA ALA A 298 30.77 -8.48 15.18
C ALA A 298 31.01 -9.04 16.59
N GLY A 299 31.11 -8.16 17.59
CA GLY A 299 31.42 -8.54 18.98
C GLY A 299 32.91 -8.75 19.28
N THR A 300 33.83 -8.24 18.45
CA THR A 300 35.26 -8.20 18.80
C THR A 300 35.49 -7.42 20.09
N ILE A 301 36.35 -7.96 20.94
CA ILE A 301 36.82 -7.32 22.16
C ILE A 301 38.24 -6.82 21.91
N PHE A 302 38.49 -5.54 22.19
CA PHE A 302 39.81 -4.94 22.15
C PHE A 302 40.43 -4.85 23.55
N PHE A 303 41.73 -5.11 23.60
CA PHE A 303 42.59 -4.95 24.76
C PHE A 303 43.58 -3.79 24.52
N PHE A 304 44.07 -3.20 25.61
CA PHE A 304 45.01 -2.10 25.57
C PHE A 304 46.46 -2.58 25.62
N CYS A 305 47.31 -1.99 24.79
CA CYS A 305 48.75 -2.15 24.83
C CYS A 305 49.42 -0.78 24.98
N SER A 306 50.54 -0.73 25.71
CA SER A 306 51.32 0.49 25.90
C SER A 306 52.78 0.33 25.48
N LYS A 307 53.38 1.45 25.08
CA LYS A 307 54.79 1.59 24.74
C LYS A 307 55.29 2.97 25.18
N GLU A 308 56.49 3.03 25.75
CA GLU A 308 57.15 4.30 26.04
C GLU A 308 58.03 4.75 24.86
N SER A 309 57.78 5.97 24.37
CA SER A 309 58.47 6.53 23.20
C SER A 309 59.93 6.96 23.46
N ASN A 310 60.34 7.09 24.72
CA ASN A 310 61.71 7.50 25.10
C ASN A 310 62.76 6.42 24.82
N ILE A 311 62.36 5.16 24.74
CA ILE A 311 63.26 4.00 24.63
C ILE A 311 63.07 3.39 23.24
N PRO A 312 64.03 3.52 22.29
CA PRO A 312 63.84 3.01 20.92
C PRO A 312 63.72 1.48 20.86
N THR A 313 64.24 0.78 21.87
CA THR A 313 64.15 -0.69 22.02
C THR A 313 62.91 -1.17 22.77
N SER A 314 61.98 -0.29 23.17
CA SER A 314 60.75 -0.71 23.86
C SER A 314 59.82 -1.46 22.91
N VAL A 315 59.38 -2.64 23.33
CA VAL A 315 58.37 -3.45 22.64
C VAL A 315 56.99 -3.05 23.16
N TRP A 316 55.95 -3.20 22.34
CA TRP A 316 54.57 -3.04 22.82
C TRP A 316 54.26 -4.08 23.89
N THR A 317 53.72 -3.64 25.03
CA THR A 317 53.39 -4.52 26.17
C THR A 317 51.89 -4.58 26.39
N HIS A 318 51.37 -5.76 26.71
CA HIS A 318 49.94 -5.99 26.93
C HIS A 318 49.52 -5.61 28.36
N MET A 319 48.40 -4.90 28.53
CA MET A 319 47.98 -4.33 29.84
C MET A 319 47.11 -5.27 30.70
N GLY A 320 46.75 -6.45 30.18
CA GLY A 320 45.97 -7.49 30.86
C GLY A 320 44.60 -7.73 30.21
N THR A 321 43.97 -8.84 30.56
CA THR A 321 42.70 -9.32 29.96
C THR A 321 41.50 -9.18 30.91
N GLU A 322 41.64 -8.51 32.05
CA GLU A 322 40.55 -8.37 33.02
C GLU A 322 39.35 -7.58 32.45
N TYR A 323 38.14 -7.89 32.92
CA TYR A 323 36.89 -7.35 32.37
C TYR A 323 36.78 -5.81 32.47
N TYR A 324 37.41 -5.21 33.48
CA TYR A 324 37.46 -3.75 33.69
C TYR A 324 38.56 -3.04 32.89
N LYS A 325 39.25 -3.74 31.98
CA LYS A 325 40.30 -3.21 31.09
C LYS A 325 40.08 -3.49 29.60
N LYS A 326 38.95 -4.11 29.24
CA LYS A 326 38.61 -4.47 27.86
C LYS A 326 37.40 -3.66 27.39
N MET A 327 37.22 -3.53 26.08
CA MET A 327 36.03 -2.90 25.48
C MET A 327 35.54 -3.73 24.30
N GLY A 328 34.22 -3.83 24.14
CA GLY A 328 33.57 -4.46 23.00
C GLY A 328 33.30 -3.46 21.88
N VAL A 329 33.22 -3.94 20.64
CA VAL A 329 32.80 -3.13 19.50
C VAL A 329 31.79 -3.90 18.65
N TYR A 330 30.72 -3.21 18.23
CA TYR A 330 29.65 -3.75 17.39
C TYR A 330 29.58 -3.00 16.04
N GLU A 331 29.19 -3.74 15.00
CA GLU A 331 28.92 -3.21 13.66
C GLU A 331 27.42 -3.14 13.41
N LYS A 332 26.97 -2.13 12.64
CA LYS A 332 25.58 -2.07 12.18
C LYS A 332 25.34 -3.17 11.14
N MET A 333 24.31 -3.98 11.36
CA MET A 333 23.95 -5.12 10.51
C MET A 333 23.54 -4.74 9.07
N LEU A 334 23.26 -3.45 8.81
CA LEU A 334 22.82 -2.95 7.50
C LEU A 334 23.67 -1.74 7.08
N PRO A 335 24.17 -1.68 5.83
CA PRO A 335 24.88 -0.51 5.34
C PRO A 335 23.92 0.69 5.19
N PHE A 336 24.41 1.90 5.46
CA PHE A 336 23.64 3.14 5.50
C PHE A 336 22.72 3.36 4.27
N TRP A 337 23.25 3.15 3.05
CA TRP A 337 22.47 3.26 1.81
C TRP A 337 21.28 2.30 1.74
N LEU A 338 21.42 1.09 2.29
CA LEU A 338 20.33 0.12 2.35
C LEU A 338 19.31 0.50 3.42
N GLN A 339 19.73 1.03 4.57
CA GLN A 339 18.81 1.57 5.59
C GLN A 339 17.97 2.72 5.00
N VAL A 340 18.59 3.69 4.31
CA VAL A 340 17.86 4.78 3.64
C VAL A 340 16.89 4.25 2.56
N ALA A 341 17.29 3.26 1.76
CA ALA A 341 16.41 2.64 0.77
C ALA A 341 15.20 1.92 1.40
N ILE A 342 15.41 1.22 2.53
CA ILE A 342 14.33 0.58 3.29
C ILE A 342 13.39 1.63 3.89
N ILE A 343 13.91 2.72 4.46
CA ILE A 343 13.12 3.82 5.03
C ILE A 343 12.22 4.47 3.97
N LEU A 344 12.74 4.78 2.79
CA LEU A 344 11.94 5.30 1.66
C LEU A 344 10.87 4.32 1.19
N THR A 345 11.19 3.03 1.19
CA THR A 345 10.25 1.95 0.82
C THR A 345 9.14 1.80 1.88
N CYS A 346 9.48 1.86 3.17
CA CYS A 346 8.52 1.84 4.27
C CYS A 346 7.59 3.05 4.23
N LEU A 347 8.14 4.27 4.04
CA LEU A 347 7.31 5.47 3.92
C LEU A 347 6.32 5.36 2.74
N SER A 348 6.75 4.76 1.63
CA SER A 348 5.88 4.50 0.47
C SER A 348 4.76 3.49 0.76
N PHE A 349 5.04 2.43 1.52
CA PHE A 349 4.01 1.45 1.92
C PHE A 349 3.06 1.99 3.00
N SER A 350 3.56 2.75 3.97
CA SER A 350 2.74 3.51 4.94
C SER A 350 1.75 4.41 4.20
N SER A 351 2.28 5.21 3.26
CA SER A 351 1.50 6.10 2.40
C SER A 351 0.39 5.34 1.64
N LEU A 352 0.75 4.20 1.04
CA LEU A 352 -0.21 3.36 0.32
C LEU A 352 -1.28 2.75 1.24
N PHE A 353 -0.94 2.22 2.40
CA PHE A 353 -1.90 1.55 3.29
C PHE A 353 -2.86 2.55 3.95
N SER A 354 -2.35 3.68 4.43
CA SER A 354 -3.17 4.74 4.99
C SER A 354 -4.15 5.31 3.94
N GLY A 355 -3.65 5.58 2.72
CA GLY A 355 -4.48 6.02 1.59
C GLY A 355 -5.53 4.99 1.17
N LEU A 356 -5.15 3.71 1.04
CA LEU A 356 -6.09 2.64 0.67
C LEU A 356 -7.14 2.36 1.74
N ASN A 357 -6.83 2.56 3.03
CA ASN A 357 -7.83 2.42 4.09
C ASN A 357 -8.99 3.38 3.83
N LEU A 358 -8.73 4.67 3.69
CA LEU A 358 -9.78 5.65 3.39
C LEU A 358 -10.41 5.41 2.00
N GLY A 359 -9.58 5.22 0.96
CA GLY A 359 -10.04 5.15 -0.43
C GLY A 359 -10.79 3.86 -0.82
N LEU A 360 -10.62 2.76 -0.08
CA LEU A 360 -11.43 1.55 -0.25
C LEU A 360 -12.64 1.55 0.70
N MET A 361 -12.53 2.11 1.90
CA MET A 361 -13.65 2.19 2.85
C MET A 361 -14.70 3.24 2.45
N SER A 362 -14.32 4.30 1.71
CA SER A 362 -15.28 5.27 1.17
C SER A 362 -16.16 4.71 0.03
N LEU A 363 -15.74 3.62 -0.63
CA LEU A 363 -16.49 3.03 -1.74
C LEU A 363 -17.57 2.07 -1.22
N ASN A 364 -18.85 2.42 -1.42
CA ASN A 364 -19.95 1.53 -1.07
C ASN A 364 -20.04 0.33 -2.03
N ARG A 365 -20.51 -0.80 -1.51
CA ARG A 365 -20.71 -2.03 -2.30
C ARG A 365 -21.76 -1.87 -3.40
N MET A 366 -22.78 -1.03 -3.15
CA MET A 366 -23.84 -0.74 -4.12
C MET A 366 -23.35 0.19 -5.23
N ASP A 367 -22.68 1.29 -4.89
CA ASP A 367 -22.07 2.22 -5.86
C ASP A 367 -21.08 1.48 -6.78
N LEU A 368 -20.23 0.62 -6.21
CA LEU A 368 -19.35 -0.27 -7.00
C LEU A 368 -20.13 -1.17 -7.96
N LYS A 369 -21.30 -1.69 -7.56
CA LYS A 369 -22.15 -2.56 -8.39
C LYS A 369 -22.89 -1.77 -9.48
N ILE A 370 -23.27 -0.51 -9.20
CA ILE A 370 -23.80 0.43 -10.19
C ILE A 370 -22.72 0.73 -11.23
N ILE A 371 -21.52 1.16 -10.80
CA ILE A 371 -20.36 1.45 -11.66
C ILE A 371 -19.95 0.23 -12.50
N CYS A 372 -20.06 -1.00 -11.97
CA CYS A 372 -19.82 -2.24 -12.74
C CYS A 372 -20.75 -2.42 -13.96
N ASN A 373 -21.93 -1.78 -13.95
CA ASN A 373 -22.95 -1.88 -14.98
C ASN A 373 -23.02 -0.60 -15.85
N THR A 374 -23.00 0.59 -15.24
CA THR A 374 -23.23 1.87 -15.93
C THR A 374 -21.96 2.64 -16.29
N GLY A 375 -20.85 2.44 -15.57
CA GLY A 375 -19.61 3.22 -15.75
C GLY A 375 -18.87 2.97 -17.07
N THR A 376 -17.80 3.72 -17.33
CA THR A 376 -16.94 3.52 -18.50
C THR A 376 -16.22 2.15 -18.44
N ASP A 377 -15.74 1.63 -19.56
CA ASP A 377 -15.10 0.30 -19.60
C ASP A 377 -13.85 0.19 -18.70
N ALA A 378 -13.14 1.29 -18.47
CA ALA A 378 -12.05 1.36 -17.50
C ALA A 378 -12.57 1.24 -16.05
N GLU A 379 -13.59 2.02 -15.69
CA GLU A 379 -14.19 2.02 -14.35
C GLU A 379 -14.88 0.70 -14.04
N ARG A 380 -15.62 0.12 -15.00
CA ARG A 380 -16.20 -1.22 -14.90
C ARG A 380 -15.14 -2.27 -14.57
N LYS A 381 -13.98 -2.20 -15.22
CA LYS A 381 -12.85 -3.12 -14.96
C LYS A 381 -12.25 -2.90 -13.57
N TYR A 382 -12.12 -1.65 -13.14
CA TYR A 382 -11.63 -1.29 -11.80
C TYR A 382 -12.60 -1.74 -10.69
N ALA A 383 -13.89 -1.42 -10.82
CA ALA A 383 -14.93 -1.81 -9.87
C ALA A 383 -15.05 -3.34 -9.73
N LYS A 384 -15.04 -4.08 -10.85
CA LYS A 384 -15.05 -5.57 -10.85
C LYS A 384 -13.83 -6.18 -10.14
N ALA A 385 -12.68 -5.52 -10.17
CA ALA A 385 -11.47 -6.00 -9.48
C ALA A 385 -11.52 -5.76 -7.95
N ILE A 386 -12.13 -4.66 -7.51
CA ILE A 386 -12.23 -4.26 -6.09
C ILE A 386 -13.38 -4.97 -5.38
N LEU A 387 -14.54 -5.13 -6.05
CA LEU A 387 -15.77 -5.66 -5.46
C LEU A 387 -15.60 -6.92 -4.58
N PRO A 388 -14.91 -8.01 -5.01
CA PRO A 388 -14.76 -9.22 -4.16
C PRO A 388 -13.94 -8.97 -2.88
N VAL A 389 -13.05 -7.97 -2.90
CA VAL A 389 -12.25 -7.57 -1.74
C VAL A 389 -13.06 -6.68 -0.80
N ARG A 390 -13.87 -5.76 -1.33
CA ARG A 390 -14.74 -4.85 -0.56
C ARG A 390 -15.96 -5.52 0.07
N ILE A 391 -16.40 -6.68 -0.44
CA ILE A 391 -17.44 -7.52 0.21
C ILE A 391 -17.01 -7.98 1.61
N HIS A 392 -15.72 -8.21 1.82
CA HIS A 392 -15.15 -8.62 3.11
C HIS A 392 -14.60 -7.41 3.88
N GLY A 393 -15.44 -6.41 4.11
CA GLY A 393 -15.04 -5.07 4.60
C GLY A 393 -14.23 -5.10 5.91
N ASN A 394 -14.72 -5.79 6.94
CA ASN A 394 -14.03 -5.88 8.24
C ASN A 394 -12.66 -6.59 8.12
N TYR A 395 -12.57 -7.63 7.30
CA TYR A 395 -11.30 -8.34 7.04
C TYR A 395 -10.29 -7.47 6.27
N LEU A 396 -10.76 -6.70 5.28
CA LEU A 396 -9.96 -5.72 4.55
C LEU A 396 -9.44 -4.61 5.49
N LEU A 397 -10.32 -4.06 6.34
CA LEU A 397 -9.99 -3.02 7.31
C LEU A 397 -8.91 -3.49 8.29
N CYS A 398 -9.11 -4.66 8.93
CA CYS A 398 -8.14 -5.22 9.87
C CYS A 398 -6.79 -5.49 9.20
N SER A 399 -6.79 -6.03 7.98
CA SER A 399 -5.56 -6.34 7.23
C SER A 399 -4.76 -5.09 6.86
N ILE A 400 -5.42 -4.02 6.38
CA ILE A 400 -4.75 -2.77 5.99
C ILE A 400 -4.26 -2.01 7.23
N LEU A 401 -5.06 -1.93 8.30
CA LEU A 401 -4.64 -1.26 9.55
C LEU A 401 -3.43 -1.93 10.19
N LEU A 402 -3.42 -3.26 10.29
CA LEU A 402 -2.26 -4.00 10.80
C LEU A 402 -1.02 -3.78 9.93
N GLY A 403 -1.18 -3.74 8.60
CA GLY A 403 -0.10 -3.40 7.68
C GLY A 403 0.45 -1.99 7.90
N ASN A 404 -0.43 -0.99 8.08
CA ASN A 404 -0.04 0.40 8.34
C ASN A 404 0.74 0.53 9.65
N VAL A 405 0.22 -0.05 10.75
CA VAL A 405 0.90 -0.03 12.06
C VAL A 405 2.26 -0.72 11.99
N MET A 406 2.34 -1.91 11.37
CA MET A 406 3.61 -2.64 11.20
C MET A 406 4.66 -1.80 10.46
N VAL A 407 4.29 -1.18 9.33
CA VAL A 407 5.23 -0.38 8.53
C VAL A 407 5.64 0.90 9.26
N ASN A 408 4.71 1.57 9.95
CA ASN A 408 5.02 2.76 10.76
C ASN A 408 6.00 2.43 11.89
N SER A 409 5.79 1.32 12.62
CA SER A 409 6.71 0.88 13.67
C SER A 409 8.11 0.54 13.13
N ILE A 410 8.20 -0.17 12.01
CA ILE A 410 9.49 -0.49 11.35
C ILE A 410 10.22 0.80 10.92
N PHE A 411 9.49 1.76 10.34
CA PHE A 411 10.05 3.04 9.93
C PHE A 411 10.61 3.85 11.12
N THR A 412 9.88 3.94 12.24
CA THR A 412 10.35 4.66 13.43
C THR A 412 11.60 4.02 14.03
N ILE A 413 11.64 2.68 14.15
CA ILE A 413 12.82 1.96 14.67
C ILE A 413 14.05 2.18 13.78
N LEU A 414 13.90 2.08 12.45
CA LEU A 414 15.00 2.31 11.52
C LEU A 414 15.48 3.77 11.46
N LEU A 415 14.62 4.74 11.82
CA LEU A 415 15.03 6.14 11.89
C LEU A 415 15.77 6.46 13.21
N ASP A 416 15.39 5.80 14.30
CA ASP A 416 16.09 5.85 15.59
C ASP A 416 17.53 5.34 15.45
N ASP A 417 17.71 4.21 14.75
CA ASP A 417 19.03 3.66 14.37
C ASP A 417 19.92 4.65 13.59
N LEU A 418 19.36 5.64 12.90
CA LEU A 418 20.09 6.59 12.06
C LEU A 418 20.35 7.95 12.70
N THR A 419 19.60 8.34 13.73
CA THR A 419 19.62 9.70 14.29
C THR A 419 19.73 9.69 15.82
N SER A 420 19.78 10.85 16.46
CA SER A 420 19.64 10.90 17.94
C SER A 420 18.17 10.74 18.30
N GLY A 421 17.83 9.89 19.28
CA GLY A 421 16.45 9.40 19.43
C GLY A 421 15.37 10.49 19.61
N LEU A 422 15.69 11.63 20.22
CA LEU A 422 14.74 12.76 20.29
C LEU A 422 14.48 13.39 18.92
N VAL A 423 15.50 13.49 18.07
CA VAL A 423 15.35 13.93 16.67
C VAL A 423 14.64 12.85 15.84
N ALA A 424 14.91 11.57 16.10
CA ALA A 424 14.24 10.44 15.46
C ALA A 424 12.72 10.46 15.68
N VAL A 425 12.27 10.63 16.92
CA VAL A 425 10.84 10.66 17.26
C VAL A 425 10.13 11.85 16.60
N ILE A 426 10.71 13.05 16.66
CA ILE A 426 10.11 14.25 16.03
C ILE A 426 10.05 14.10 14.50
N THR A 427 11.15 13.66 13.89
CA THR A 427 11.25 13.54 12.43
C THR A 427 10.37 12.41 11.89
N SER A 428 10.31 11.26 12.58
CA SER A 428 9.45 10.15 12.17
C SER A 428 7.97 10.51 12.27
N THR A 429 7.55 11.13 13.37
CA THR A 429 6.16 11.57 13.57
C THR A 429 5.73 12.55 12.47
N LEU A 430 6.55 13.57 12.18
CA LEU A 430 6.26 14.56 11.13
C LEU A 430 6.21 13.91 9.74
N ALA A 431 7.15 13.00 9.43
CA ALA A 431 7.20 12.32 8.14
C ALA A 431 6.00 11.38 7.91
N ILE A 432 5.62 10.57 8.91
CA ILE A 432 4.45 9.70 8.85
C ILE A 432 3.18 10.54 8.67
N VAL A 433 2.96 11.57 9.50
CA VAL A 433 1.72 12.36 9.43
C VAL A 433 1.57 13.07 8.08
N ILE A 434 2.63 13.71 7.56
CA ILE A 434 2.56 14.48 6.30
C ILE A 434 2.53 13.56 5.07
N PHE A 435 3.51 12.65 4.94
CA PHE A 435 3.72 11.85 3.73
C PHE A 435 3.10 10.46 3.79
N GLY A 436 3.01 9.87 4.99
CA GLY A 436 2.40 8.57 5.24
C GLY A 436 0.88 8.59 5.42
N GLU A 437 0.28 9.69 5.91
CA GLU A 437 -1.15 9.72 6.24
C GLU A 437 -1.94 10.83 5.52
N ILE A 438 -1.71 12.11 5.82
CA ILE A 438 -2.57 13.21 5.34
C ILE A 438 -2.57 13.32 3.81
N THR A 439 -1.39 13.40 3.20
CA THR A 439 -1.25 13.53 1.73
C THR A 439 -1.89 12.35 0.97
N PRO A 440 -1.56 11.07 1.25
CA PRO A 440 -2.14 9.95 0.52
C PRO A 440 -3.62 9.74 0.79
N GLN A 441 -4.12 9.99 2.01
CA GLN A 441 -5.56 9.94 2.28
C GLN A 441 -6.31 10.99 1.46
N ALA A 442 -5.81 12.22 1.36
CA ALA A 442 -6.41 13.27 0.53
C ALA A 442 -6.41 12.96 -0.98
N VAL A 443 -5.41 12.21 -1.47
CA VAL A 443 -5.37 11.74 -2.86
C VAL A 443 -6.33 10.56 -3.09
N CYS A 444 -6.37 9.61 -2.15
CA CYS A 444 -7.19 8.40 -2.25
C CYS A 444 -8.67 8.63 -1.98
N SER A 445 -9.05 9.69 -1.25
CA SER A 445 -10.46 10.09 -1.12
C SER A 445 -11.07 10.53 -2.45
N ARG A 446 -10.28 11.15 -3.35
CA ARG A 446 -10.71 11.58 -4.69
C ARG A 446 -10.53 10.51 -5.77
N HIS A 447 -9.47 9.70 -5.69
CA HIS A 447 -9.10 8.73 -6.75
C HIS A 447 -9.13 7.26 -6.30
N GLY A 448 -9.86 6.95 -5.21
CA GLY A 448 -9.88 5.65 -4.56
C GLY A 448 -10.17 4.47 -5.48
N LEU A 449 -11.14 4.62 -6.40
CA LEU A 449 -11.50 3.58 -7.39
C LEU A 449 -10.32 3.22 -8.30
N MET A 450 -9.60 4.21 -8.84
CA MET A 450 -8.45 3.98 -9.72
C MET A 450 -7.25 3.43 -8.95
N ILE A 451 -6.94 4.01 -7.79
CA ILE A 451 -5.77 3.63 -6.99
C ILE A 451 -5.95 2.23 -6.42
N GLY A 452 -7.10 1.94 -5.82
CA GLY A 452 -7.45 0.62 -5.29
C GLY A 452 -7.41 -0.48 -6.34
N ALA A 453 -7.89 -0.22 -7.56
CA ALA A 453 -7.87 -1.21 -8.62
C ALA A 453 -6.47 -1.47 -9.19
N LYS A 454 -5.62 -0.43 -9.33
CA LYS A 454 -4.22 -0.60 -9.76
C LYS A 454 -3.37 -1.32 -8.71
N THR A 455 -3.66 -1.11 -7.43
CA THR A 455 -2.89 -1.67 -6.30
C THR A 455 -3.48 -2.96 -5.73
N ILE A 456 -4.56 -3.49 -6.32
CA ILE A 456 -5.30 -4.67 -5.87
C ILE A 456 -4.43 -5.91 -5.59
N TYR A 457 -3.34 -6.11 -6.33
CA TYR A 457 -2.40 -7.20 -6.09
C TYR A 457 -1.57 -6.99 -4.81
N VAL A 458 -1.19 -5.75 -4.50
CA VAL A 458 -0.52 -5.40 -3.24
C VAL A 458 -1.49 -5.59 -2.08
N THR A 459 -2.72 -5.09 -2.19
CA THR A 459 -3.77 -5.27 -1.17
C THR A 459 -4.02 -6.74 -0.87
N LYS A 460 -4.20 -7.57 -1.91
CA LYS A 460 -4.37 -9.03 -1.76
C LYS A 460 -3.15 -9.70 -1.13
N THR A 461 -1.93 -9.29 -1.49
CA THR A 461 -0.71 -9.83 -0.89
C THR A 461 -0.64 -9.51 0.61
N VAL A 462 -0.96 -8.27 0.99
CA VAL A 462 -0.99 -7.83 2.40
C VAL A 462 -2.09 -8.55 3.19
N MET A 463 -3.28 -8.74 2.62
CA MET A 463 -4.34 -9.54 3.24
C MET A 463 -3.87 -10.98 3.47
N VAL A 464 -3.20 -11.62 2.50
CA VAL A 464 -2.65 -12.97 2.66
C VAL A 464 -1.54 -13.04 3.71
N LEU A 465 -0.63 -12.05 3.76
CA LEU A 465 0.44 -11.99 4.76
C LEU A 465 -0.09 -11.74 6.18
N THR A 466 -1.13 -10.92 6.32
CA THR A 466 -1.74 -10.58 7.63
C THR A 466 -2.81 -11.58 8.07
N THR A 467 -3.29 -12.47 7.18
CA THR A 467 -4.34 -13.48 7.43
C THR A 467 -4.28 -14.14 8.81
N PRO A 468 -3.14 -14.69 9.30
CA PRO A 468 -3.10 -15.39 10.59
C PRO A 468 -3.51 -14.52 11.78
N LEU A 469 -3.38 -13.19 11.69
CA LEU A 469 -3.78 -12.24 12.71
C LEU A 469 -5.07 -11.48 12.34
N SER A 470 -5.24 -11.07 11.09
CA SER A 470 -6.40 -10.28 10.66
C SER A 470 -7.70 -11.08 10.56
N TRP A 471 -7.65 -12.37 10.21
CA TRP A 471 -8.84 -13.23 10.11
C TRP A 471 -9.56 -13.50 11.45
N PRO A 472 -8.88 -13.88 12.56
CA PRO A 472 -9.57 -14.06 13.84
C PRO A 472 -10.11 -12.74 14.39
N ILE A 473 -9.39 -11.62 14.20
CA ILE A 473 -9.84 -10.29 14.63
C ILE A 473 -11.07 -9.85 13.83
N SER A 474 -11.08 -10.00 12.50
CA SER A 474 -12.25 -9.62 11.70
C SER A 474 -13.46 -10.48 12.05
N LYS A 475 -13.27 -11.80 12.25
CA LYS A 475 -14.37 -12.69 12.63
C LYS A 475 -14.93 -12.41 14.03
N ALA A 476 -14.11 -11.95 14.97
CA ALA A 476 -14.57 -11.46 16.26
C ALA A 476 -15.38 -10.16 16.11
N LEU A 477 -14.97 -9.27 15.20
CA LEU A 477 -15.68 -8.03 14.87
C LEU A 477 -17.02 -8.31 14.18
N ASP A 478 -17.06 -9.23 13.20
CA ASP A 478 -18.27 -9.70 12.51
C ASP A 478 -19.28 -10.33 13.50
N TRP A 479 -18.79 -11.04 14.52
CA TRP A 479 -19.64 -11.61 15.58
C TRP A 479 -20.17 -10.54 16.55
N ALA A 480 -19.39 -9.51 16.87
CA ALA A 480 -19.74 -8.50 17.87
C ALA A 480 -20.59 -7.33 17.30
N LEU A 481 -20.36 -6.92 16.06
CA LEU A 481 -21.06 -5.80 15.39
C LEU A 481 -22.04 -6.27 14.31
N GLY A 482 -22.01 -7.55 13.94
CA GLY A 482 -22.67 -8.08 12.74
C GLY A 482 -21.82 -7.89 11.48
N GLU A 483 -22.14 -8.63 10.42
CA GLU A 483 -21.59 -8.34 9.10
C GLU A 483 -22.01 -6.91 8.67
N GLU A 484 -21.14 -6.18 7.97
CA GLU A 484 -21.51 -4.97 7.23
C GLU A 484 -22.62 -5.34 6.22
N ILE A 485 -23.88 -5.21 6.60
CA ILE A 485 -25.02 -5.32 5.70
C ILE A 485 -24.98 -4.07 4.83
N GLY A 486 -24.51 -4.23 3.58
CA GLY A 486 -24.47 -3.15 2.60
C GLY A 486 -25.85 -2.53 2.48
N SER A 487 -25.94 -1.21 2.63
CA SER A 487 -27.21 -0.51 2.81
C SER A 487 -28.24 -0.89 1.76
N THR A 488 -29.27 -1.62 2.18
CA THR A 488 -30.51 -1.73 1.42
C THR A 488 -31.07 -0.31 1.30
N TYR A 489 -31.09 0.23 0.08
CA TYR A 489 -31.71 1.52 -0.16
C TYR A 489 -33.22 1.33 0.01
N ASN A 490 -33.73 1.73 1.16
CA ASN A 490 -35.16 1.88 1.36
C ASN A 490 -35.72 2.81 0.27
N ARG A 491 -36.99 2.65 -0.09
CA ARG A 491 -37.64 3.40 -1.18
C ARG A 491 -37.55 4.91 -0.96
N GLU A 492 -37.57 5.33 0.29
CA GLU A 492 -37.36 6.70 0.76
C GLU A 492 -35.96 7.22 0.40
N ARG A 493 -34.90 6.42 0.61
CA ARG A 493 -33.52 6.80 0.24
C ARG A 493 -33.32 6.85 -1.28
N LEU A 494 -34.01 5.99 -2.04
CA LEU A 494 -33.99 6.07 -3.51
C LEU A 494 -34.67 7.36 -3.99
N LYS A 495 -35.84 7.69 -3.46
CA LYS A 495 -36.55 8.94 -3.75
C LYS A 495 -35.69 10.17 -3.44
N GLU A 496 -35.05 10.18 -2.27
CA GLU A 496 -34.21 11.30 -1.84
C GLU A 496 -32.93 11.43 -2.68
N LEU A 497 -32.29 10.32 -3.05
CA LEU A 497 -31.15 10.32 -3.97
C LEU A 497 -31.51 10.84 -5.36
N VAL A 498 -32.68 10.47 -5.91
CA VAL A 498 -33.16 10.99 -7.20
C VAL A 498 -33.42 12.50 -7.13
N LYS A 499 -34.05 12.98 -6.06
CA LYS A 499 -34.28 14.42 -5.85
C LYS A 499 -32.96 15.21 -5.73
N MET A 500 -32.01 14.74 -4.93
CA MET A 500 -30.68 15.36 -4.80
C MET A 500 -29.92 15.38 -6.13
N THR A 501 -30.02 14.32 -6.94
CA THR A 501 -29.37 14.26 -8.26
C THR A 501 -29.95 15.29 -9.22
N GLY A 502 -31.26 15.49 -9.21
CA GLY A 502 -31.94 16.50 -10.03
C GLY A 502 -31.55 17.94 -9.68
N ASP A 503 -31.51 18.28 -8.39
CA ASP A 503 -31.22 19.65 -7.95
C ASP A 503 -29.72 20.02 -7.99
N GLU A 504 -28.79 19.08 -7.77
CA GLU A 504 -27.35 19.38 -7.74
C GLU A 504 -26.62 19.17 -9.07
N TYR A 505 -26.99 18.17 -9.87
CA TYR A 505 -26.19 17.74 -11.05
C TYR A 505 -26.77 18.13 -12.41
N ASN A 506 -28.02 18.62 -12.47
CA ASN A 506 -28.63 19.20 -13.68
C ASN A 506 -28.65 18.27 -14.91
N ASP A 507 -28.53 16.95 -14.68
CA ASP A 507 -28.44 15.86 -15.68
C ASP A 507 -29.80 15.16 -15.89
N LEU A 508 -30.79 15.50 -15.06
CA LEU A 508 -32.20 15.08 -15.15
C LEU A 508 -33.07 16.32 -15.20
N GLU A 509 -34.07 16.33 -16.09
CA GLU A 509 -35.05 17.43 -16.11
C GLU A 509 -35.97 17.33 -14.88
N LYS A 510 -36.46 18.48 -14.39
CA LYS A 510 -37.32 18.51 -13.18
C LYS A 510 -38.58 17.67 -13.34
N ASP A 511 -39.11 17.61 -14.55
CA ASP A 511 -40.31 16.84 -14.87
C ASP A 511 -40.03 15.32 -14.81
N GLU A 512 -38.84 14.86 -15.21
CA GLU A 512 -38.42 13.45 -15.04
C GLU A 512 -38.30 13.08 -13.55
N VAL A 513 -37.71 13.95 -12.74
CA VAL A 513 -37.59 13.78 -11.28
C VAL A 513 -38.95 13.72 -10.61
N ASN A 514 -39.88 14.58 -11.05
CA ASN A 514 -41.27 14.60 -10.59
C ASN A 514 -42.02 13.31 -10.93
N ILE A 515 -41.92 12.84 -12.19
CA ILE A 515 -42.51 11.57 -12.64
C ILE A 515 -41.96 10.37 -11.86
N ILE A 516 -40.64 10.30 -11.64
CA ILE A 516 -40.02 9.23 -10.85
C ILE A 516 -40.50 9.29 -9.39
N SER A 517 -40.62 10.48 -8.80
CA SER A 517 -41.14 10.67 -7.45
C SER A 517 -42.62 10.24 -7.34
N GLY A 518 -43.47 10.63 -8.29
CA GLY A 518 -44.89 10.26 -8.33
C GLY A 518 -45.09 8.76 -8.51
N ALA A 519 -44.39 8.14 -9.46
CA ALA A 519 -44.39 6.68 -9.63
C ALA A 519 -43.88 5.92 -8.39
N LEU A 520 -42.95 6.50 -7.62
CA LEU A 520 -42.53 5.94 -6.34
C LEU A 520 -43.60 6.10 -5.24
N GLU A 521 -44.47 7.10 -5.30
CA GLU A 521 -45.55 7.34 -4.33
C GLU A 521 -46.88 6.63 -4.66
N LEU A 522 -47.15 6.33 -5.93
CA LEU A 522 -48.41 5.75 -6.43
C LEU A 522 -48.87 4.48 -5.68
N HIS A 523 -47.92 3.63 -5.26
CA HIS A 523 -48.18 2.40 -4.50
C HIS A 523 -48.57 2.65 -3.02
N ARG A 524 -48.34 3.87 -2.50
CA ARG A 524 -48.61 4.23 -1.10
C ARG A 524 -49.78 5.19 -0.94
N LYS A 525 -50.02 6.08 -1.91
CA LYS A 525 -51.20 6.95 -1.93
C LYS A 525 -52.47 6.11 -2.10
N LYS A 526 -53.52 6.51 -1.39
CA LYS A 526 -54.84 5.89 -1.46
C LYS A 526 -55.78 6.73 -2.31
N VAL A 527 -56.84 6.10 -2.82
CA VAL A 527 -57.91 6.79 -3.54
C VAL A 527 -58.50 7.94 -2.71
N GLY A 528 -58.70 7.75 -1.41
CA GLY A 528 -59.20 8.80 -0.50
C GLY A 528 -58.32 10.06 -0.41
N ASP A 529 -57.02 9.97 -0.67
CA ASP A 529 -56.11 11.13 -0.64
C ASP A 529 -56.26 12.02 -1.88
N VAL A 530 -56.72 11.44 -3.00
CA VAL A 530 -56.69 12.04 -4.35
C VAL A 530 -58.07 12.35 -4.90
N MET A 531 -59.11 11.60 -4.51
CA MET A 531 -60.48 11.77 -5.00
C MET A 531 -61.01 13.21 -4.94
N THR A 532 -61.90 13.53 -5.89
CA THR A 532 -62.78 14.69 -5.83
C THR A 532 -63.98 14.36 -4.95
N LYS A 533 -64.20 15.15 -3.90
CA LYS A 533 -65.28 14.92 -2.93
C LYS A 533 -66.66 15.12 -3.57
N LEU A 534 -67.66 14.36 -3.12
CA LEU A 534 -69.04 14.39 -3.62
C LEU A 534 -69.70 15.79 -3.63
N GLU A 535 -69.28 16.67 -2.71
CA GLU A 535 -69.75 18.05 -2.58
C GLU A 535 -69.36 18.95 -3.76
N ASP A 536 -68.22 18.67 -4.40
CA ASP A 536 -67.65 19.46 -5.50
C ASP A 536 -67.99 18.88 -6.89
N VAL A 537 -68.60 17.69 -6.96
CA VAL A 537 -68.95 17.03 -8.22
C VAL A 537 -70.19 17.68 -8.86
N TYR A 538 -70.14 17.92 -10.16
CA TYR A 538 -71.33 18.27 -10.96
C TYR A 538 -72.17 17.01 -11.23
N MET A 539 -73.45 17.04 -10.89
CA MET A 539 -74.35 15.88 -10.94
C MET A 539 -75.76 16.29 -11.34
N LEU A 540 -76.47 15.40 -12.04
CA LEU A 540 -77.87 15.60 -12.47
C LEU A 540 -78.83 14.70 -11.70
N SER A 541 -80.06 15.16 -11.50
CA SER A 541 -81.13 14.34 -10.94
C SER A 541 -81.71 13.43 -12.03
N TYR A 542 -82.08 12.21 -11.66
CA TYR A 542 -82.66 11.22 -12.57
C TYR A 542 -83.96 11.68 -13.27
N ASP A 543 -84.75 12.54 -12.59
CA ASP A 543 -85.97 13.15 -13.12
C ASP A 543 -85.76 14.50 -13.84
N THR A 544 -84.51 14.95 -14.02
CA THR A 544 -84.23 16.16 -14.81
C THR A 544 -84.75 16.01 -16.25
N VAL A 545 -85.45 17.03 -16.73
CA VAL A 545 -85.89 17.16 -18.13
C VAL A 545 -84.75 17.77 -18.93
N LEU A 546 -84.42 17.18 -20.08
CA LEU A 546 -83.39 17.67 -21.00
C LEU A 546 -84.00 18.67 -21.97
N ASP A 547 -84.26 19.87 -21.43
CA ASP A 547 -84.64 21.05 -22.20
C ASP A 547 -83.40 21.79 -22.73
N PHE A 548 -83.63 22.87 -23.49
CA PHE A 548 -82.53 23.69 -24.02
C PHE A 548 -81.64 24.29 -22.92
N GLU A 549 -82.20 24.69 -21.77
CA GLU A 549 -81.44 25.33 -20.69
C GLU A 549 -80.49 24.35 -20.01
N THR A 550 -80.99 23.18 -19.61
CA THR A 550 -80.20 22.10 -18.99
C THR A 550 -79.17 21.51 -19.94
N VAL A 551 -79.50 21.25 -21.22
CA VAL A 551 -78.52 20.79 -22.22
C VAL A 551 -77.45 21.85 -22.45
N SER A 552 -77.82 23.14 -22.46
CA SER A 552 -76.84 24.24 -22.53
C SER A 552 -75.96 24.31 -21.27
N GLU A 553 -76.50 24.08 -20.08
CA GLU A 553 -75.74 24.02 -18.82
C GLU A 553 -74.74 22.86 -18.83
N ILE A 554 -75.18 21.67 -19.21
CA ILE A 554 -74.35 20.46 -19.37
C ILE A 554 -73.17 20.75 -20.31
N MET A 555 -73.44 21.33 -21.48
CA MET A 555 -72.39 21.67 -22.46
C MET A 555 -71.45 22.79 -21.97
N LYS A 556 -71.95 23.74 -21.17
CA LYS A 556 -71.13 24.78 -20.53
C LYS A 556 -70.27 24.25 -19.37
N SER A 557 -70.66 23.14 -18.74
CA SER A 557 -69.92 22.53 -17.63
C SER A 557 -68.56 21.95 -18.05
N GLY A 558 -68.44 21.50 -19.31
CA GLY A 558 -67.23 20.89 -19.87
C GLY A 558 -67.03 19.41 -19.53
N TYR A 559 -67.82 18.82 -18.63
CA TYR A 559 -67.58 17.47 -18.12
C TYR A 559 -68.06 16.36 -19.06
N SER A 560 -67.13 15.66 -19.71
CA SER A 560 -67.44 14.51 -20.61
C SER A 560 -68.30 13.39 -19.98
N ARG A 561 -68.30 13.27 -18.65
CA ARG A 561 -68.98 12.20 -17.88
C ARG A 561 -69.64 12.81 -16.65
N ILE A 562 -70.94 12.63 -16.49
CA ILE A 562 -71.74 13.28 -15.44
C ILE A 562 -72.51 12.21 -14.65
N PRO A 563 -72.30 12.09 -13.34
CA PRO A 563 -73.08 11.18 -12.49
C PRO A 563 -74.56 11.60 -12.41
N VAL A 564 -75.45 10.60 -12.44
CA VAL A 564 -76.90 10.78 -12.30
C VAL A 564 -77.36 10.09 -11.02
N TYR A 565 -78.04 10.84 -10.15
CA TYR A 565 -78.51 10.37 -8.84
C TYR A 565 -80.03 10.37 -8.75
N GLU A 566 -80.58 9.50 -7.91
CA GLU A 566 -82.02 9.39 -7.64
C GLU A 566 -82.29 9.67 -6.16
N ASP A 567 -83.20 10.60 -5.86
CA ASP A 567 -83.53 11.19 -4.55
C ASP A 567 -82.37 11.88 -3.80
N SER A 568 -81.27 11.17 -3.55
CA SER A 568 -80.09 11.64 -2.81
C SER A 568 -78.84 11.58 -3.65
N ARG A 569 -77.97 12.59 -3.56
CA ARG A 569 -76.67 12.64 -4.26
C ARG A 569 -75.72 11.47 -3.93
N GLN A 570 -75.94 10.79 -2.81
CA GLN A 570 -75.21 9.57 -2.45
C GLN A 570 -75.65 8.34 -3.27
N ASN A 571 -76.90 8.31 -3.72
CA ASN A 571 -77.53 7.22 -4.48
C ASN A 571 -77.34 7.43 -5.99
N ILE A 572 -76.17 7.03 -6.49
CA ILE A 572 -75.80 7.18 -7.89
C ILE A 572 -76.26 5.95 -8.67
N VAL A 573 -77.21 6.16 -9.58
CA VAL A 573 -77.85 5.09 -10.37
C VAL A 573 -77.09 4.80 -11.65
N THR A 574 -76.59 5.83 -12.33
CA THR A 574 -75.92 5.71 -13.63
C THR A 574 -75.02 6.91 -13.93
N MET A 575 -74.37 6.89 -15.08
CA MET A 575 -73.49 7.95 -15.58
C MET A 575 -73.93 8.35 -16.99
N LEU A 576 -74.20 9.65 -17.19
CA LEU A 576 -74.45 10.23 -18.51
C LEU A 576 -73.12 10.54 -19.19
N TYR A 577 -72.94 10.14 -20.46
CA TYR A 577 -71.86 10.66 -21.29
C TYR A 577 -72.39 11.79 -22.19
N ILE A 578 -71.62 12.86 -22.39
CA ILE A 578 -72.03 13.96 -23.29
C ILE A 578 -72.32 13.44 -24.71
N LYS A 579 -71.57 12.45 -25.21
CA LYS A 579 -71.79 11.82 -26.53
C LYS A 579 -73.19 11.19 -26.67
N ASP A 580 -73.82 10.78 -25.57
CA ASP A 580 -75.12 10.11 -25.57
C ASP A 580 -76.26 11.12 -25.84
N LEU A 581 -76.00 12.41 -25.60
CA LEU A 581 -76.87 13.54 -25.94
C LEU A 581 -76.81 13.95 -27.43
N ALA A 582 -75.87 13.40 -28.22
CA ALA A 582 -75.65 13.84 -29.61
C ALA A 582 -76.82 13.55 -30.57
N LEU A 583 -77.78 12.72 -30.16
CA LEU A 583 -79.00 12.38 -30.90
C LEU A 583 -80.27 12.86 -30.18
N VAL A 584 -80.13 13.70 -29.15
CA VAL A 584 -81.24 14.21 -28.34
C VAL A 584 -81.59 15.60 -28.83
N ASP A 585 -82.84 15.79 -29.24
CA ASP A 585 -83.38 17.10 -29.54
C ASP A 585 -83.83 17.78 -28.22
N PRO A 586 -83.32 18.98 -27.87
CA PRO A 586 -83.79 19.71 -26.69
C PRO A 586 -85.26 20.14 -26.79
N ASP A 587 -85.84 20.24 -28.00
CA ASP A 587 -87.25 20.61 -28.17
C ASP A 587 -88.21 19.48 -27.78
N ASP A 588 -87.77 18.22 -27.84
CA ASP A 588 -88.54 17.05 -27.40
C ASP A 588 -88.72 16.99 -25.87
N ASN A 589 -87.97 17.79 -25.10
CA ASN A 589 -88.03 17.84 -23.63
C ASN A 589 -87.96 16.44 -22.99
N THR A 590 -87.04 15.61 -23.46
CA THR A 590 -86.93 14.21 -23.02
C THR A 590 -86.51 14.12 -21.55
N LEU A 591 -87.11 13.23 -20.76
CA LEU A 591 -86.65 12.99 -19.39
C LEU A 591 -85.34 12.20 -19.40
N LEU A 592 -84.35 12.65 -18.61
CA LEU A 592 -83.02 12.04 -18.51
C LEU A 592 -83.09 10.53 -18.18
N LYS A 593 -84.02 10.11 -17.32
CA LYS A 593 -84.27 8.68 -17.03
C LYS A 593 -84.46 7.80 -18.28
N THR A 594 -85.03 8.34 -19.36
CA THR A 594 -85.25 7.60 -20.61
C THR A 594 -83.92 7.22 -21.27
N LEU A 595 -82.97 8.17 -21.33
CA LEU A 595 -81.62 7.92 -21.86
C LEU A 595 -80.81 7.03 -20.91
N CYS A 596 -80.91 7.28 -19.61
CA CYS A 596 -80.29 6.47 -18.57
C CYS A 596 -80.69 4.99 -18.67
N GLN A 597 -81.99 4.71 -18.87
CA GLN A 597 -82.53 3.36 -19.04
C GLN A 597 -82.20 2.74 -20.41
N PHE A 598 -81.94 3.55 -21.44
CA PHE A 598 -81.57 3.10 -22.77
C PHE A 598 -80.10 2.71 -22.88
N TYR A 599 -79.19 3.59 -22.44
CA TYR A 599 -77.74 3.38 -22.56
C TYR A 599 -77.15 2.50 -21.44
N GLN A 600 -77.71 2.57 -20.22
CA GLN A 600 -77.29 1.76 -19.06
C GLN A 600 -75.76 1.73 -18.83
N ASN A 601 -75.12 2.90 -18.94
CA ASN A 601 -73.68 3.04 -18.75
C ASN A 601 -73.26 2.52 -17.36
N PRO A 602 -72.30 1.58 -17.27
CA PRO A 602 -71.95 0.95 -16.00
C PRO A 602 -71.20 1.92 -15.08
N CYS A 603 -71.69 2.07 -13.85
CA CYS A 603 -70.93 2.71 -12.77
C CYS A 603 -69.87 1.76 -12.21
N TYR A 604 -68.62 2.21 -12.12
CA TYR A 604 -67.57 1.45 -11.46
C TYR A 604 -67.33 1.96 -10.03
N PHE A 605 -67.34 1.06 -9.05
CA PHE A 605 -67.18 1.40 -7.63
C PHE A 605 -65.87 0.84 -7.07
N VAL A 606 -65.17 1.66 -6.28
CA VAL A 606 -63.85 1.39 -5.69
C VAL A 606 -63.85 1.84 -4.23
N PHE A 607 -63.16 1.14 -3.34
CA PHE A 607 -63.06 1.53 -1.94
C PHE A 607 -62.00 2.61 -1.70
N GLU A 608 -62.27 3.53 -0.78
CA GLU A 608 -61.39 4.64 -0.40
C GLU A 608 -59.95 4.21 -0.03
N ASP A 609 -59.78 3.01 0.53
CA ASP A 609 -58.51 2.46 0.97
C ASP A 609 -57.68 1.78 -0.13
N THR A 610 -58.24 1.64 -1.34
CA THR A 610 -57.55 1.12 -2.53
C THR A 610 -56.35 2.00 -2.87
N THR A 611 -55.22 1.40 -3.26
CA THR A 611 -54.02 2.13 -3.68
C THR A 611 -54.10 2.54 -5.15
N LEU A 612 -53.48 3.67 -5.50
CA LEU A 612 -53.58 4.24 -6.86
C LEU A 612 -52.93 3.35 -7.93
N ASP A 613 -51.92 2.54 -7.59
CA ASP A 613 -51.29 1.60 -8.54
C ASP A 613 -52.23 0.46 -8.97
N VAL A 614 -53.07 -0.02 -8.04
CA VAL A 614 -54.12 -0.99 -8.32
C VAL A 614 -55.22 -0.35 -9.16
N LEU A 615 -55.65 0.87 -8.82
CA LEU A 615 -56.67 1.60 -9.59
C LEU A 615 -56.19 1.93 -11.01
N PHE A 616 -54.96 2.42 -11.17
CA PHE A 616 -54.34 2.71 -12.47
C PHE A 616 -54.31 1.46 -13.36
N LYS A 617 -53.97 0.30 -12.79
CA LYS A 617 -54.03 -0.98 -13.51
C LYS A 617 -55.46 -1.31 -13.96
N GLN A 618 -56.47 -1.11 -13.11
CA GLN A 618 -57.87 -1.37 -13.43
C GLN A 618 -58.42 -0.44 -14.52
N PHE A 619 -58.10 0.86 -14.49
CA PHE A 619 -58.47 1.79 -15.55
C PHE A 619 -57.79 1.43 -16.89
N LYS A 620 -56.53 0.97 -16.85
CA LYS A 620 -55.80 0.51 -18.05
C LYS A 620 -56.36 -0.78 -18.66
N GLU A 621 -57.05 -1.61 -17.88
CA GLU A 621 -57.75 -2.80 -18.41
C GLU A 621 -58.97 -2.43 -19.28
N GLY A 622 -59.42 -1.17 -19.27
CA GLY A 622 -60.39 -0.59 -20.22
C GLY A 622 -61.85 -1.03 -20.05
N ILE A 623 -62.09 -2.20 -19.45
CA ILE A 623 -63.42 -2.80 -19.23
C ILE A 623 -64.30 -1.95 -18.31
N LYS A 624 -63.71 -1.12 -17.44
CA LYS A 624 -64.40 -0.45 -16.32
C LYS A 624 -64.51 1.08 -16.44
N GLY A 625 -64.22 1.64 -17.63
CA GLY A 625 -64.22 3.09 -17.86
C GLY A 625 -63.03 3.84 -17.27
N HIS A 626 -63.08 5.18 -17.32
CA HIS A 626 -62.03 6.10 -16.84
C HIS A 626 -62.49 6.99 -15.67
N MET A 627 -63.60 6.63 -15.03
CA MET A 627 -64.14 7.29 -13.85
C MET A 627 -64.65 6.19 -12.91
N ALA A 628 -64.38 6.34 -11.61
CA ALA A 628 -64.86 5.46 -10.57
C ALA A 628 -65.48 6.25 -9.41
N PHE A 629 -66.49 5.66 -8.79
CA PHE A 629 -67.15 6.16 -7.59
C PHE A 629 -66.48 5.58 -6.36
N VAL A 630 -66.16 6.43 -5.39
CA VAL A 630 -65.42 6.05 -4.19
C VAL A 630 -66.39 5.77 -3.05
N HIS A 631 -66.41 4.52 -2.59
CA HIS A 631 -67.18 4.07 -1.44
C HIS A 631 -66.33 4.02 -0.18
N ARG A 632 -66.89 4.51 0.93
CA ARG A 632 -66.45 4.20 2.29
C ARG A 632 -67.42 3.19 2.89
N VAL A 633 -66.90 2.26 3.69
CA VAL A 633 -67.74 1.38 4.51
C VAL A 633 -68.03 2.12 5.81
N ASN A 634 -69.29 2.46 6.05
CA ASN A 634 -69.70 3.13 7.28
C ASN A 634 -70.15 2.07 8.30
N ASN A 635 -69.41 1.98 9.41
CA ASN A 635 -69.67 1.06 10.52
C ASN A 635 -70.23 1.79 11.76
N GLU A 636 -70.51 3.10 11.67
CA GLU A 636 -70.93 3.92 12.81
C GLU A 636 -72.45 3.91 12.97
N GLY A 637 -72.97 2.90 13.67
CA GLY A 637 -74.39 2.80 14.04
C GLY A 637 -74.78 1.46 14.65
N GLU A 638 -75.99 1.38 15.21
CA GLU A 638 -76.62 0.10 15.55
C GLU A 638 -77.32 -0.48 14.30
N GLY A 639 -76.53 -1.14 13.43
CA GLY A 639 -77.03 -1.74 12.20
C GLY A 639 -75.96 -2.50 11.42
N ASP A 640 -76.35 -3.12 10.30
CA ASP A 640 -75.41 -3.70 9.35
C ASP A 640 -74.61 -2.59 8.64
N PRO A 641 -73.31 -2.81 8.34
CA PRO A 641 -72.47 -1.80 7.70
C PRO A 641 -72.95 -1.51 6.28
N PHE A 642 -73.09 -0.23 5.95
CA PHE A 642 -73.55 0.23 4.65
C PHE A 642 -72.45 0.98 3.88
N TYR A 643 -72.59 1.03 2.56
CA TYR A 643 -71.68 1.78 1.70
C TYR A 643 -72.17 3.22 1.54
N GLU A 644 -71.27 4.17 1.73
CA GLU A 644 -71.51 5.59 1.50
C GLU A 644 -70.61 6.09 0.38
N THR A 645 -71.18 6.77 -0.62
CA THR A 645 -70.44 7.40 -1.71
C THR A 645 -69.79 8.70 -1.22
N VAL A 646 -68.47 8.75 -1.15
CA VAL A 646 -67.70 9.89 -0.60
C VAL A 646 -67.19 10.83 -1.70
N GLY A 647 -67.02 10.31 -2.92
CA GLY A 647 -66.52 11.10 -4.04
C GLY A 647 -66.36 10.30 -5.33
N ILE A 648 -65.65 10.90 -6.28
CA ILE A 648 -65.23 10.27 -7.55
C ILE A 648 -63.72 10.37 -7.71
N ILE A 649 -63.17 9.46 -8.52
CA ILE A 649 -61.79 9.53 -8.99
C ILE A 649 -61.75 9.20 -10.48
N THR A 650 -60.96 9.94 -11.24
CA THR A 650 -60.78 9.74 -12.69
C THR A 650 -59.43 9.11 -13.01
N LEU A 651 -59.23 8.72 -14.27
CA LEU A 651 -57.89 8.36 -14.75
C LEU A 651 -56.96 9.59 -14.83
N GLU A 652 -57.50 10.79 -15.06
CA GLU A 652 -56.73 12.03 -15.09
C GLU A 652 -56.08 12.28 -13.71
N ASP A 653 -56.85 12.29 -12.61
CA ASP A 653 -56.36 12.48 -11.23
C ASP A 653 -55.20 11.52 -10.87
N VAL A 654 -55.25 10.28 -11.37
CA VAL A 654 -54.24 9.24 -11.13
C VAL A 654 -52.97 9.47 -11.96
N ILE A 655 -53.08 10.07 -13.15
CA ILE A 655 -51.94 10.44 -14.00
C ILE A 655 -51.31 11.74 -13.50
N GLU A 656 -52.09 12.72 -13.05
CA GLU A 656 -51.60 13.92 -12.39
C GLU A 656 -50.74 13.58 -11.18
N GLU A 657 -51.17 12.61 -10.37
CA GLU A 657 -50.40 12.11 -9.23
C GLU A 657 -49.18 11.24 -9.62
N LEU A 658 -49.16 10.66 -10.83
CA LEU A 658 -47.98 9.98 -11.37
C LEU A 658 -46.93 10.99 -11.86
N ILE A 659 -47.35 12.08 -12.50
CA ILE A 659 -46.49 13.10 -13.11
C ILE A 659 -46.12 14.21 -12.10
N GLN A 660 -46.91 14.38 -11.03
CA GLN A 660 -46.87 15.50 -10.08
C GLN A 660 -47.10 16.87 -10.76
N ALA A 661 -48.04 16.91 -11.71
CA ALA A 661 -48.47 18.12 -12.42
C ALA A 661 -49.93 18.01 -12.86
N GLU A 662 -50.69 19.11 -12.75
CA GLU A 662 -52.07 19.23 -13.23
C GLU A 662 -52.16 19.08 -14.76
N ILE A 663 -53.16 18.35 -15.25
CA ILE A 663 -53.42 18.16 -16.68
C ILE A 663 -54.69 18.94 -17.03
N MET A 664 -54.52 20.11 -17.62
CA MET A 664 -55.66 20.93 -18.06
C MET A 664 -56.17 20.48 -19.43
N ASP A 665 -57.45 20.10 -19.50
CA ASP A 665 -58.16 19.88 -20.76
C ASP A 665 -58.58 21.22 -21.41
N GLU A 666 -58.95 21.15 -22.69
CA GLU A 666 -59.36 22.29 -23.51
C GLU A 666 -60.71 22.87 -23.06
N THR A 667 -61.54 22.05 -22.42
CA THR A 667 -62.87 22.41 -21.87
C THR A 667 -62.84 22.91 -20.42
N ASP A 668 -61.71 22.84 -19.72
CA ASP A 668 -61.66 23.12 -18.27
C ASP A 668 -61.77 24.60 -17.90
N VAL A 669 -62.61 24.86 -16.89
CA VAL A 669 -62.93 26.19 -16.34
C VAL A 669 -61.98 26.58 -15.19
N TYR A 670 -61.51 25.60 -14.44
CA TYR A 670 -60.61 25.75 -13.29
C TYR A 670 -59.24 25.15 -13.63
N THR A 671 -58.17 25.63 -13.00
CA THR A 671 -56.80 25.09 -13.18
C THR A 671 -56.45 23.98 -12.20
N ASP A 672 -57.26 23.84 -11.14
CA ASP A 672 -57.25 22.78 -10.13
C ASP A 672 -58.62 22.84 -9.44
N ASN A 673 -59.31 21.70 -9.34
CA ASN A 673 -60.65 21.59 -8.78
C ASN A 673 -60.67 21.76 -7.25
N ARG A 674 -59.56 21.49 -6.56
CA ARG A 674 -59.40 21.59 -5.10
C ARG A 674 -59.14 23.02 -4.64
N SER A 675 -58.23 23.75 -5.28
CA SER A 675 -58.00 25.19 -5.00
C SER A 675 -59.08 26.10 -5.61
N LYS A 676 -59.87 25.59 -6.56
CA LYS A 676 -60.91 26.33 -7.30
C LYS A 676 -60.36 27.58 -8.01
N GLN A 677 -59.07 27.55 -8.35
CA GLN A 677 -58.41 28.64 -9.04
C GLN A 677 -58.94 28.75 -10.47
N ARG A 678 -59.57 29.88 -10.81
CA ARG A 678 -60.12 30.11 -12.15
C ARG A 678 -59.02 30.39 -13.17
N ARG A 679 -59.16 29.78 -14.35
CA ARG A 679 -58.29 29.99 -15.51
C ARG A 679 -58.28 31.46 -15.94
N GLN A 680 -57.09 32.06 -16.06
CA GLN A 680 -56.95 33.48 -16.43
C GLN A 680 -57.20 33.76 -17.92
N GLN A 681 -57.06 32.77 -18.79
CA GLN A 681 -57.53 32.88 -20.18
C GLN A 681 -59.05 32.98 -20.19
N ARG A 682 -59.58 34.14 -20.59
CA ARG A 682 -60.98 34.25 -21.04
C ARG A 682 -61.24 33.16 -22.07
N SER A 683 -62.18 32.27 -21.78
CA SER A 683 -62.58 31.22 -22.71
C SER A 683 -62.93 31.85 -24.06
N TYR A 684 -62.20 31.45 -25.10
CA TYR A 684 -62.47 31.87 -26.49
C TYR A 684 -63.74 31.20 -27.06
N ARG A 685 -64.43 30.40 -26.23
CA ARG A 685 -65.68 29.68 -26.53
C ARG A 685 -66.66 29.69 -25.35
N ALA A 686 -66.93 30.87 -24.79
CA ALA A 686 -68.33 31.17 -24.46
C ALA A 686 -69.09 31.33 -25.79
N GLN A 687 -69.27 30.23 -26.54
CA GLN A 687 -70.17 30.23 -27.68
C GLN A 687 -71.56 30.48 -27.12
N ASP A 688 -72.16 31.58 -27.56
CA ASP A 688 -73.45 32.02 -27.06
C ASP A 688 -74.51 31.09 -27.65
N PHE A 689 -74.74 29.96 -26.98
CA PHE A 689 -75.66 28.93 -27.41
C PHE A 689 -77.09 29.47 -27.57
N THR A 690 -77.39 30.65 -27.01
CA THR A 690 -78.62 31.43 -27.26
C THR A 690 -78.96 31.62 -28.74
N ALA A 691 -78.00 31.51 -29.66
CA ALA A 691 -78.24 31.48 -31.11
C ALA A 691 -78.95 30.20 -31.62
N PHE A 692 -78.90 29.10 -30.87
CA PHE A 692 -79.58 27.82 -31.13
C PHE A 692 -80.87 27.65 -30.33
N ALA A 693 -81.15 28.55 -29.39
CA ALA A 693 -82.46 28.59 -28.73
C ALA A 693 -83.49 29.13 -29.74
N GLU A 694 -84.24 28.24 -30.39
CA GLU A 694 -85.45 28.69 -31.10
C GLU A 694 -86.34 29.39 -30.07
N ARG A 695 -86.75 30.63 -30.40
CA ARG A 695 -87.69 31.34 -29.54
C ARG A 695 -89.00 30.56 -29.56
N SER A 696 -89.57 30.33 -28.37
CA SER A 696 -90.87 29.65 -28.16
C SER A 696 -92.08 30.47 -28.67
N GLU A 697 -91.98 31.05 -29.87
CA GLU A 697 -93.03 31.80 -30.57
C GLU A 697 -94.06 30.87 -31.25
N ASN A 698 -93.83 29.55 -31.26
CA ASN A 698 -94.70 28.54 -31.89
C ASN A 698 -95.40 27.56 -30.92
N GLN A 699 -95.60 27.93 -29.64
CA GLN A 699 -96.71 27.32 -28.89
C GLN A 699 -98.04 27.73 -29.53
N ARG A 700 -98.53 26.92 -30.49
CA ARG A 700 -99.92 27.00 -30.95
C ARG A 700 -100.82 26.75 -29.76
N ILE A 701 -101.40 27.82 -29.22
CA ILE A 701 -102.27 27.78 -28.03
C ILE A 701 -103.40 26.79 -28.30
N HIS A 702 -103.38 25.64 -27.62
CA HIS A 702 -104.33 24.56 -27.83
C HIS A 702 -105.66 24.87 -27.11
N ILE A 703 -106.49 25.69 -27.73
CA ILE A 703 -107.82 26.04 -27.23
C ILE A 703 -108.73 24.81 -27.39
N SER A 704 -109.48 24.44 -26.34
CA SER A 704 -110.45 23.35 -26.44
C SER A 704 -111.58 23.71 -27.42
N PRO A 705 -112.10 22.77 -28.23
CA PRO A 705 -113.16 23.06 -29.21
C PRO A 705 -114.41 23.70 -28.59
N GLN A 706 -114.72 23.35 -27.34
CA GLN A 706 -115.83 23.91 -26.57
C GLN A 706 -115.58 25.39 -26.24
N LEU A 707 -114.36 25.75 -25.84
CA LEU A 707 -113.98 27.14 -25.57
C LEU A 707 -113.95 27.95 -26.88
N THR A 708 -113.41 27.41 -27.97
CA THR A 708 -113.43 28.07 -29.29
C THR A 708 -114.86 28.37 -29.74
N LEU A 709 -115.77 27.40 -29.60
CA LEU A 709 -117.19 27.57 -29.97
C LEU A 709 -117.92 28.57 -29.05
N ALA A 710 -117.64 28.55 -27.74
CA ALA A 710 -118.20 29.52 -26.79
C ALA A 710 -117.69 30.95 -27.07
N THR A 711 -116.40 31.11 -27.35
CA THR A 711 -115.81 32.41 -27.75
C THR A 711 -116.38 32.89 -29.08
N PHE A 712 -116.54 32.01 -30.07
CA PHE A 712 -117.19 32.33 -31.34
C PHE A 712 -118.62 32.82 -31.15
N GLN A 713 -119.45 32.09 -30.39
CA GLN A 713 -120.84 32.49 -30.09
C GLN A 713 -120.91 33.81 -29.30
N PHE A 714 -120.00 34.03 -28.35
CA PHE A 714 -119.93 35.28 -27.61
C PHE A 714 -119.58 36.46 -28.53
N LEU A 715 -118.57 36.31 -29.39
CA LEU A 715 -118.17 37.36 -30.33
C LEU A 715 -119.29 37.67 -31.34
N SER A 716 -119.91 36.65 -31.95
CA SER A 716 -120.96 36.86 -32.96
C SER A 716 -122.27 37.42 -32.40
N SER A 717 -122.63 37.12 -31.15
CA SER A 717 -123.84 37.65 -30.51
C SER A 717 -123.64 38.99 -29.81
N SER A 718 -122.50 39.18 -29.14
CA SER A 718 -122.32 40.23 -28.13
C SER A 718 -121.42 41.38 -28.57
N VAL A 719 -120.56 41.17 -29.58
CA VAL A 719 -119.60 42.19 -30.05
C VAL A 719 -119.97 42.64 -31.46
N GLU A 720 -120.39 43.89 -31.61
CA GLU A 720 -120.97 44.38 -32.87
C GLU A 720 -120.05 44.26 -34.08
N ALA A 721 -118.74 44.38 -33.88
CA ALA A 721 -117.73 44.23 -34.92
C ALA A 721 -117.60 42.79 -35.48
N PHE A 722 -118.12 41.78 -34.77
CA PHE A 722 -118.04 40.36 -35.14
C PHE A 722 -119.42 39.73 -35.39
N LYS A 723 -120.50 40.53 -35.43
CA LYS A 723 -121.83 40.06 -35.83
C LYS A 723 -121.79 39.50 -37.26
N THR A 724 -122.68 38.55 -37.55
CA THR A 724 -122.84 37.86 -38.84
C THR A 724 -123.03 38.80 -40.04
N ASP A 725 -123.54 40.01 -39.79
CA ASP A 725 -123.77 41.05 -40.80
C ASP A 725 -122.47 41.74 -41.25
N VAL A 726 -121.41 41.64 -40.45
CA VAL A 726 -120.11 42.31 -40.65
C VAL A 726 -119.01 41.30 -40.97
N VAL A 727 -119.03 40.13 -40.32
CA VAL A 727 -118.05 39.04 -40.51
C VAL A 727 -118.81 37.73 -40.74
N SER A 728 -118.52 37.05 -41.84
CA SER A 728 -119.14 35.76 -42.17
C SER A 728 -118.63 34.64 -41.24
N GLU A 729 -119.50 33.70 -40.89
CA GLU A 729 -119.17 32.56 -40.03
C GLU A 729 -118.20 31.54 -40.66
N THR A 730 -118.00 31.62 -41.99
CA THR A 730 -117.15 30.68 -42.74
C THR A 730 -116.02 31.41 -43.49
N ILE A 731 -114.78 31.16 -43.07
CA ILE A 731 -113.53 31.46 -43.79
C ILE A 731 -112.67 30.19 -43.75
#